data_AF-A0A831WLR2-F1
#
_entry.id   AF-A0A831WLR2-F1
#
_cell.length_a   1.000
_cell.length_b   1.000
_cell.length_c   1.000
_cell.angle_alpha   90.00
_cell.angle_beta   90.00
_cell.angle_gamma   90.00
#
_symmetry.space_group_name_H-M   'P 1'
#
loop_
_entity.id
_entity.type
_entity.pdbx_description
1 polymer ?
#
loop_
_entity_poly.entity_id
_entity_poly.type
_entity_poly.pdbx_seq_one_letter_code
_entity_poly.pdbx_strand_id
1 'polypeptide(L)'
;MKQLIIDPKSGEIRVEEVPPPQVKKGFVLVKNHCSIISVGTERSTLTISQKSLLGKAKERPDLVKKVIKNIKDRGLIETYHLVKSRLSAWKALGYSCAGEIIEVGEDIENFQIGDYVACGGQDYASHAEVVIVPKNLCVKIPKKKDSKYLDFEEAAFATIGAIALQGVRQADLRVGEIVAVLGLGLIGQLVIQICKAAGCMVLGSDIDKNRLKLAKELGADEVCLSNQLIDIADRFTNKFGFDAVIITAATKSNQLIEIAGEISRKKGKVVIVGQVGMNIPRETYYKKELELRLSCSYGPGRYDPQYEEKGIDYPYGYVRWTEQRNMDAFLNLIAQDKVSVKRLITHRFSIDQALKAYEIILKDSEPYLGIILNYPSRSITSKVYISKSISSREVALGIIGAGHFAQAVHIPHLMKDKRVKIVAVCNASGISAKSVAEKIKADYCTTDYREILKDDKINTVLIATRHDTHGIITKEALNTGKHVFVEKPLCLYESELEEIAEIYRKYPNNLLMVGFNRRFSPHAKEIKEFFSQRDNPLVMSFRINAGSIPVNSWIQDPEVGGGRIIGECCHFIDFMEYISDELPKSIYAIHIGRHTSGITTDQVIITLGFENGSIGTLIYTAGGDTSLAKERFEAFGDGKAVVLDDFKITEFYYKGKKRIFKTKKQDKGHSKEISAFIESIVKGKNPPLSWEEIEKATKATFLVHESLKKGIPIYF
;
A
#
# COMPACT_ATOMS: atom_id res chain seq x y z
N MET A 1 8.89 -15.27 -11.53
CA MET A 1 8.48 -14.39 -12.64
C MET A 1 9.45 -13.22 -12.76
N LYS A 2 9.61 -12.63 -13.93
CA LYS A 2 10.38 -11.40 -14.13
C LYS A 2 9.52 -10.17 -13.94
N GLN A 3 10.08 -9.18 -13.27
CA GLN A 3 9.45 -7.89 -13.05
C GLN A 3 10.48 -6.79 -13.15
N LEU A 4 10.10 -5.72 -13.84
CA LEU A 4 10.90 -4.51 -13.91
C LEU A 4 10.67 -3.65 -12.67
N ILE A 5 11.78 -3.27 -12.04
CA ILE A 5 11.79 -2.47 -10.82
C ILE A 5 12.75 -1.30 -10.93
N ILE A 6 12.52 -0.30 -10.08
CA ILE A 6 13.46 0.77 -9.81
C ILE A 6 13.82 0.79 -8.32
N ASP A 7 15.11 0.89 -8.02
CA ASP A 7 15.59 1.15 -6.67
C ASP A 7 15.57 2.66 -6.42
N PRO A 8 14.68 3.19 -5.55
CA PRO A 8 14.62 4.62 -5.28
C PRO A 8 15.86 5.18 -4.60
N LYS A 9 16.73 4.34 -4.03
CA LYS A 9 17.97 4.78 -3.38
C LYS A 9 19.06 5.09 -4.40
N SER A 10 19.30 4.18 -5.35
CA SER A 10 20.33 4.31 -6.40
C SER A 10 19.81 4.98 -7.66
N GLY A 11 18.50 4.94 -7.91
CA GLY A 11 17.89 5.31 -9.19
C GLY A 11 18.10 4.25 -10.28
N GLU A 12 18.66 3.08 -9.93
CA GLU A 12 18.95 2.00 -10.85
C GLU A 12 17.68 1.22 -11.22
N ILE A 13 17.56 0.89 -12.50
CA ILE A 13 16.47 0.08 -13.06
C ILE A 13 16.99 -1.34 -13.24
N ARG A 14 16.23 -2.34 -12.80
CA ARG A 14 16.60 -3.75 -12.92
C ARG A 14 15.43 -4.60 -13.36
N VAL A 15 15.73 -5.70 -14.05
CA VAL A 15 14.78 -6.79 -14.28
C VAL A 15 15.11 -7.86 -13.24
N GLU A 16 14.23 -8.03 -12.26
CA GLU A 16 14.44 -8.95 -11.14
C GLU A 16 13.56 -10.19 -11.29
N GLU A 17 14.07 -11.34 -10.83
CA GLU A 17 13.25 -12.52 -10.61
C GLU A 17 12.60 -12.46 -9.23
N VAL A 18 11.28 -12.41 -9.21
CA VAL A 18 10.45 -12.32 -8.01
C VAL A 18 9.37 -13.40 -8.01
N PRO A 19 8.89 -13.86 -6.84
CA PRO A 19 7.75 -14.76 -6.78
C PRO A 19 6.47 -14.04 -7.27
N PRO A 20 5.57 -14.72 -7.99
CA PRO A 20 4.34 -14.11 -8.50
C PRO A 20 3.42 -13.67 -7.35
N PRO A 21 2.62 -12.61 -7.49
CA PRO A 21 1.61 -12.28 -6.48
C PRO A 21 0.56 -13.41 -6.34
N GLN A 22 -0.14 -13.43 -5.20
CA GLN A 22 -1.26 -14.35 -4.95
C GLN A 22 -2.58 -13.60 -5.15
N VAL A 23 -3.59 -14.27 -5.73
CA VAL A 23 -4.92 -13.69 -5.88
C VAL A 23 -5.53 -13.35 -4.52
N LYS A 24 -6.40 -12.34 -4.47
CA LYS A 24 -7.19 -11.98 -3.29
C LYS A 24 -8.60 -11.58 -3.70
N LYS A 25 -9.53 -11.58 -2.74
CA LYS A 25 -10.92 -11.14 -2.92
C LYS A 25 -11.02 -9.80 -3.68
N GLY A 26 -11.84 -9.77 -4.74
CA GLY A 26 -12.03 -8.60 -5.60
C GLY A 26 -10.95 -8.34 -6.66
N PHE A 27 -9.92 -9.21 -6.75
CA PHE A 27 -8.80 -9.07 -7.68
C PHE A 27 -8.69 -10.28 -8.61
N VAL A 28 -8.14 -10.05 -9.80
CA VAL A 28 -7.78 -11.09 -10.77
C VAL A 28 -6.26 -11.18 -10.91
N LEU A 29 -5.76 -12.39 -11.16
CA LEU A 29 -4.37 -12.63 -11.49
C LEU A 29 -4.26 -12.77 -13.02
N VAL A 30 -3.43 -11.93 -13.64
CA VAL A 30 -3.28 -11.84 -15.09
C VAL A 30 -1.86 -12.19 -15.47
N LYS A 31 -1.71 -13.18 -16.35
CA LYS A 31 -0.46 -13.46 -17.05
C LYS A 31 -0.34 -12.50 -18.21
N ASN A 32 0.61 -11.57 -18.12
CA ASN A 32 0.81 -10.57 -19.15
C ASN A 32 1.38 -11.21 -20.42
N HIS A 33 0.84 -10.78 -21.56
CA HIS A 33 1.41 -11.05 -22.87
C HIS A 33 2.16 -9.81 -23.38
N CYS A 34 1.65 -8.62 -23.05
CA CYS A 34 2.20 -7.34 -23.47
C CYS A 34 1.99 -6.26 -22.40
N SER A 35 2.90 -5.29 -22.35
CA SER A 35 2.70 -4.04 -21.63
C SER A 35 3.36 -2.89 -22.38
N ILE A 36 2.91 -1.66 -22.13
CA ILE A 36 3.41 -0.48 -22.84
C ILE A 36 4.07 0.50 -21.89
N ILE A 37 5.27 0.94 -22.25
CA ILE A 37 5.97 2.04 -21.61
C ILE A 37 5.41 3.36 -22.15
N SER A 38 4.84 4.17 -21.25
CA SER A 38 4.47 5.55 -21.53
C SER A 38 5.58 6.48 -21.08
N VAL A 39 6.38 6.93 -22.03
CA VAL A 39 7.65 7.58 -21.73
C VAL A 39 7.50 8.85 -20.89
N GLY A 40 6.45 9.64 -21.08
CA GLY A 40 6.22 10.87 -20.29
C GLY A 40 6.06 10.59 -18.79
N THR A 41 5.26 9.60 -18.44
CA THR A 41 5.00 9.20 -17.05
C THR A 41 6.22 8.52 -16.42
N GLU A 42 6.92 7.71 -17.19
CA GLU A 42 8.08 6.99 -16.67
C GLU A 42 9.31 7.88 -16.53
N ARG A 43 9.55 8.79 -17.47
CA ARG A 43 10.64 9.78 -17.36
C ARG A 43 10.46 10.66 -16.13
N SER A 44 9.23 11.06 -15.79
CA SER A 44 8.99 11.83 -14.56
C SER A 44 9.28 11.00 -13.29
N THR A 45 8.86 9.73 -13.28
CA THR A 45 9.14 8.77 -12.20
C THR A 45 10.65 8.54 -12.02
N LEU A 46 11.38 8.41 -13.12
CA LEU A 46 12.83 8.22 -13.15
C LEU A 46 13.59 9.47 -12.69
N THR A 47 13.19 10.64 -13.20
CA THR A 47 13.81 11.93 -12.85
C THR A 47 13.71 12.21 -11.35
N ILE A 48 12.58 11.87 -10.71
CA ILE A 48 12.42 12.00 -9.26
C ILE A 48 13.33 10.99 -8.53
N SER A 49 13.42 9.76 -9.04
CA SER A 49 14.16 8.67 -8.39
C SER A 49 15.68 8.83 -8.47
N GLN A 50 16.21 9.47 -9.51
CA GLN A 50 17.65 9.75 -9.68
C GLN A 50 18.14 10.96 -8.87
N LYS A 51 17.25 11.76 -8.26
CA LYS A 51 17.66 12.91 -7.46
C LYS A 51 18.30 12.51 -6.13
N SER A 52 19.22 13.36 -5.66
CA SER A 52 19.73 13.30 -4.29
C SER A 52 18.60 13.42 -3.28
N LEU A 53 18.83 12.98 -2.03
CA LEU A 53 17.83 13.07 -0.96
C LEU A 53 17.32 14.51 -0.75
N LEU A 54 18.21 15.49 -0.86
CA LEU A 54 17.87 16.93 -0.82
C LEU A 54 16.99 17.34 -2.02
N GLY A 55 17.31 16.85 -3.22
CA GLY A 55 16.49 17.07 -4.42
C GLY A 55 15.09 16.48 -4.29
N LYS A 56 14.97 15.25 -3.77
CA LYS A 56 13.69 14.57 -3.48
C LYS A 56 12.88 15.32 -2.43
N ALA A 57 13.53 15.79 -1.36
CA ALA A 57 12.89 16.58 -0.32
C ALA A 57 12.33 17.91 -0.85
N LYS A 58 13.06 18.59 -1.75
CA LYS A 58 12.62 19.84 -2.38
C LYS A 58 11.39 19.67 -3.27
N GLU A 59 11.28 18.55 -3.99
CA GLU A 59 10.12 18.28 -4.86
C GLU A 59 8.90 17.73 -4.11
N ARG A 60 9.10 17.18 -2.91
CA ARG A 60 8.04 16.62 -2.07
C ARG A 60 8.02 17.29 -0.70
N PRO A 61 7.73 18.59 -0.61
CA PRO A 61 7.66 19.31 0.66
C PRO A 61 6.58 18.75 1.59
N ASP A 62 5.55 18.11 1.04
CA ASP A 62 4.53 17.35 1.77
C ASP A 62 5.13 16.18 2.56
N LEU A 63 6.04 15.41 1.94
CA LEU A 63 6.73 14.29 2.59
C LEU A 63 7.70 14.79 3.65
N VAL A 64 8.37 15.92 3.42
CA VAL A 64 9.25 16.54 4.43
C VAL A 64 8.44 16.95 5.66
N LYS A 65 7.29 17.59 5.48
CA LYS A 65 6.36 17.90 6.59
C LYS A 65 5.92 16.64 7.34
N LYS A 66 5.61 15.55 6.62
CA LYS A 66 5.30 14.23 7.24
C LYS A 66 6.48 13.66 8.01
N VAL A 67 7.72 13.78 7.51
CA VAL A 67 8.92 13.33 8.23
C VAL A 67 9.13 14.15 9.49
N ILE A 68 9.02 15.48 9.43
CA ILE A 68 9.12 16.36 10.61
C ILE A 68 8.04 16.00 11.64
N LYS A 69 6.80 15.77 11.18
CA LYS A 69 5.71 15.31 12.05
C LYS A 69 6.03 13.95 12.69
N ASN A 70 6.48 12.96 11.92
CA ASN A 70 6.88 11.66 12.45
C ASN A 70 8.05 11.77 13.44
N ILE A 71 9.02 12.67 13.22
CA ILE A 71 10.12 12.93 14.17
C ILE A 71 9.53 13.41 15.51
N LYS A 72 8.54 14.29 15.48
CA LYS A 72 7.85 14.76 16.70
C LYS A 72 7.05 13.64 17.37
N ASP A 73 6.33 12.84 16.58
CA ASP A 73 5.40 11.83 17.11
C ASP A 73 6.10 10.53 17.58
N ARG A 74 7.21 10.15 16.94
CA ARG A 74 7.87 8.83 17.10
C ARG A 74 9.36 8.93 17.44
N GLY A 75 9.90 10.15 17.49
CA GLY A 75 11.33 10.40 17.69
C GLY A 75 12.17 10.25 16.40
N LEU A 76 13.40 10.74 16.49
CA LEU A 76 14.35 10.80 15.38
C LEU A 76 14.77 9.43 14.86
N ILE A 77 15.05 8.47 15.76
CA ILE A 77 15.59 7.16 15.40
C ILE A 77 14.55 6.32 14.66
N GLU A 78 13.33 6.21 15.19
CA GLU A 78 12.25 5.46 14.51
C GLU A 78 11.88 6.08 13.18
N THR A 79 11.83 7.43 13.11
CA THR A 79 11.55 8.12 11.85
C THR A 79 12.67 7.91 10.83
N TYR A 80 13.92 7.91 11.26
CA TYR A 80 15.05 7.56 10.40
C TYR A 80 14.91 6.15 9.84
N HIS A 81 14.56 5.16 10.68
CA HIS A 81 14.34 3.78 10.21
C HIS A 81 13.15 3.68 9.25
N LEU A 82 12.04 4.36 9.52
CA LEU A 82 10.88 4.42 8.64
C LEU A 82 11.25 5.01 7.26
N VAL A 83 11.89 6.18 7.25
CA VAL A 83 12.34 6.85 6.01
C VAL A 83 13.34 5.97 5.26
N LYS A 84 14.34 5.41 5.96
CA LYS A 84 15.33 4.50 5.37
C LYS A 84 14.67 3.28 4.74
N SER A 85 13.71 2.67 5.43
CA SER A 85 12.99 1.49 4.92
C SER A 85 12.16 1.80 3.67
N ARG A 86 11.49 2.95 3.63
CA ARG A 86 10.75 3.42 2.44
C ARG A 86 11.67 3.75 1.27
N LEU A 87 12.83 4.33 1.54
CA LEU A 87 13.82 4.64 0.50
C LEU A 87 14.52 3.38 -0.04
N SER A 88 14.58 2.31 0.75
CA SER A 88 15.13 1.02 0.31
C SER A 88 14.11 0.09 -0.34
N ALA A 89 12.81 0.42 -0.32
CA ALA A 89 11.78 -0.39 -0.93
C ALA A 89 11.78 -0.16 -2.45
N TRP A 90 12.09 -1.20 -3.21
CA TRP A 90 11.98 -1.19 -4.66
C TRP A 90 10.55 -0.89 -5.11
N LYS A 91 10.41 -0.19 -6.24
CA LYS A 91 9.11 0.13 -6.83
C LYS A 91 8.93 -0.57 -8.16
N ALA A 92 7.71 -1.02 -8.42
CA ALA A 92 7.33 -1.51 -9.73
C ALA A 92 7.25 -0.35 -10.74
N LEU A 93 7.61 -0.62 -11.98
CA LEU A 93 7.38 0.28 -13.11
C LEU A 93 6.20 -0.24 -13.95
N GLY A 94 5.58 0.63 -14.74
CA GLY A 94 4.43 0.30 -15.58
C GLY A 94 3.07 0.51 -14.91
N TYR A 95 2.06 0.75 -15.74
CA TYR A 95 0.67 0.97 -15.31
C TYR A 95 -0.37 0.57 -16.36
N SER A 96 0.03 -0.08 -17.44
CA SER A 96 -0.86 -0.48 -18.54
C SER A 96 -0.32 -1.74 -19.22
N CYS A 97 -1.12 -2.81 -19.19
CA CYS A 97 -0.75 -4.11 -19.73
C CYS A 97 -1.97 -4.87 -20.26
N ALA A 98 -1.73 -5.94 -21.00
CA ALA A 98 -2.76 -6.84 -21.49
C ALA A 98 -2.29 -8.29 -21.45
N GLY A 99 -3.21 -9.19 -21.17
CA GLY A 99 -2.91 -10.60 -21.03
C GLY A 99 -4.12 -11.47 -20.78
N GLU A 100 -3.90 -12.62 -20.16
CA GLU A 100 -4.90 -13.65 -19.90
C GLU A 100 -5.09 -13.84 -18.39
N ILE A 101 -6.34 -13.92 -17.95
CA ILE A 101 -6.67 -14.23 -16.55
C ILE A 101 -6.29 -15.69 -16.27
N ILE A 102 -5.43 -15.90 -15.28
CA ILE A 102 -5.01 -17.24 -14.82
C ILE A 102 -5.63 -17.63 -13.48
N GLU A 103 -6.14 -16.67 -12.71
CA GLU A 103 -6.83 -16.91 -11.44
C GLU A 103 -7.83 -15.77 -11.16
N VAL A 104 -8.96 -16.09 -10.54
CA VAL A 104 -10.02 -15.14 -10.18
C VAL A 104 -10.25 -15.22 -8.68
N GLY A 105 -10.18 -14.08 -8.00
CA GLY A 105 -10.44 -13.99 -6.57
C GLY A 105 -11.94 -14.07 -6.24
N GLU A 106 -12.24 -14.26 -4.96
CA GLU A 106 -13.61 -14.26 -4.44
C GLU A 106 -14.36 -12.96 -4.79
N ASP A 107 -15.69 -13.03 -4.89
CA ASP A 107 -16.61 -11.92 -5.18
C ASP A 107 -16.39 -11.22 -6.53
N ILE A 108 -15.91 -11.98 -7.52
CA ILE A 108 -15.82 -11.59 -8.94
C ILE A 108 -16.70 -12.49 -9.78
N GLU A 109 -17.73 -11.90 -10.39
CA GLU A 109 -18.69 -12.62 -11.25
C GLU A 109 -18.49 -12.31 -12.74
N ASN A 110 -17.84 -11.19 -13.06
CA ASN A 110 -17.75 -10.66 -14.43
C ASN A 110 -16.53 -11.17 -15.22
N PHE A 111 -15.65 -11.95 -14.59
CA PHE A 111 -14.43 -12.50 -15.20
C PHE A 111 -14.30 -14.00 -14.94
N GLN A 112 -13.67 -14.70 -15.88
CA GLN A 112 -13.35 -16.12 -15.78
C GLN A 112 -11.89 -16.38 -16.18
N ILE A 113 -11.33 -17.49 -15.70
CA ILE A 113 -10.01 -17.97 -16.14
C ILE A 113 -10.03 -18.16 -17.66
N GLY A 114 -8.98 -17.69 -18.34
CA GLY A 114 -8.85 -17.71 -19.80
C GLY A 114 -9.39 -16.47 -20.51
N ASP A 115 -10.10 -15.56 -19.82
CA ASP A 115 -10.50 -14.29 -20.42
C ASP A 115 -9.27 -13.44 -20.79
N TYR A 116 -9.28 -12.88 -22.01
CA TYR A 116 -8.30 -11.88 -22.42
C TYR A 116 -8.71 -10.50 -21.96
N VAL A 117 -7.80 -9.82 -21.27
CA VAL A 117 -8.06 -8.55 -20.59
C VAL A 117 -6.98 -7.51 -20.82
N ALA A 118 -7.38 -6.25 -20.82
CA ALA A 118 -6.50 -5.11 -20.62
C ALA A 118 -6.63 -4.61 -19.18
N CYS A 119 -5.51 -4.21 -18.60
CA CYS A 119 -5.39 -3.83 -17.21
C CYS A 119 -4.72 -2.47 -17.06
N GLY A 120 -5.18 -1.71 -16.08
CA GLY A 120 -4.65 -0.40 -15.72
C GLY A 120 -4.28 -0.26 -14.26
N GLY A 121 -3.68 0.88 -13.93
CA GLY A 121 -3.37 1.28 -12.57
C GLY A 121 -1.89 1.15 -12.21
N GLN A 122 -1.36 2.23 -11.63
CA GLN A 122 -0.04 2.22 -11.02
C GLN A 122 -0.01 1.22 -9.85
N ASP A 123 1.11 0.50 -9.68
CA ASP A 123 1.30 -0.57 -8.69
C ASP A 123 0.46 -1.85 -8.94
N TYR A 124 -0.43 -1.85 -9.94
CA TYR A 124 -1.23 -3.02 -10.36
C TYR A 124 -0.77 -3.55 -11.72
N ALA A 125 -1.01 -2.79 -12.79
CA ALA A 125 -0.69 -3.14 -14.18
C ALA A 125 0.78 -2.88 -14.54
N SER A 126 1.69 -3.41 -13.71
CA SER A 126 3.13 -3.22 -13.82
C SER A 126 3.79 -4.01 -14.96
N HIS A 127 5.03 -3.64 -15.30
CA HIS A 127 5.88 -4.37 -16.24
C HIS A 127 6.41 -5.66 -15.61
N ALA A 128 5.55 -6.67 -15.54
CA ALA A 128 5.81 -7.98 -14.97
C ALA A 128 5.17 -9.09 -15.81
N GLU A 129 5.70 -10.31 -15.74
CA GLU A 129 5.09 -11.47 -16.41
C GLU A 129 3.72 -11.85 -15.81
N VAL A 130 3.50 -11.61 -14.51
CA VAL A 130 2.21 -11.79 -13.84
C VAL A 130 1.90 -10.57 -12.99
N VAL A 131 0.66 -10.09 -13.05
CA VAL A 131 0.16 -8.97 -12.27
C VAL A 131 -1.13 -9.34 -11.55
N ILE A 132 -1.36 -8.69 -10.42
CA ILE A 132 -2.63 -8.77 -9.69
C ILE A 132 -3.36 -7.43 -9.80
N VAL A 133 -4.60 -7.47 -10.28
CA VAL A 133 -5.33 -6.27 -10.69
C VAL A 133 -6.74 -6.30 -10.09
N PRO A 134 -7.22 -5.21 -9.47
CA PRO A 134 -8.59 -5.14 -9.01
C PRO A 134 -9.58 -5.21 -10.18
N LYS A 135 -10.76 -5.78 -9.97
CA LYS A 135 -11.77 -5.98 -11.03
C LYS A 135 -12.13 -4.68 -11.78
N ASN A 136 -12.17 -3.54 -11.08
CA ASN A 136 -12.52 -2.24 -11.65
C ASN A 136 -11.38 -1.56 -12.42
N LEU A 137 -10.17 -2.14 -12.41
CA LEU A 137 -9.03 -1.72 -13.23
C LEU A 137 -8.73 -2.72 -14.35
N CYS A 138 -9.68 -3.60 -14.64
CA CYS A 138 -9.59 -4.64 -15.66
C CYS A 138 -10.77 -4.54 -16.63
N VAL A 139 -10.55 -4.75 -17.93
CA VAL A 139 -11.58 -4.79 -18.97
C VAL A 139 -11.33 -5.95 -19.92
N LYS A 140 -12.41 -6.62 -20.37
CA LYS A 140 -12.28 -7.66 -21.40
C LYS A 140 -11.86 -7.04 -22.73
N ILE A 141 -10.95 -7.70 -23.43
CA ILE A 141 -10.54 -7.27 -24.76
C ILE A 141 -11.72 -7.52 -25.72
N PRO A 142 -12.22 -6.50 -26.45
CA PRO A 142 -13.31 -6.68 -27.38
C PRO A 142 -12.88 -7.42 -28.66
N LYS A 143 -13.86 -7.96 -29.38
CA LYS A 143 -13.68 -8.52 -30.72
C LYS A 143 -13.86 -7.44 -31.77
N LYS A 144 -13.03 -7.46 -32.81
CA LYS A 144 -13.19 -6.70 -34.06
C LYS A 144 -14.36 -7.24 -34.88
N LYS A 145 -14.72 -6.52 -35.95
CA LYS A 145 -15.81 -6.90 -36.87
C LYS A 145 -15.64 -8.29 -37.49
N ASP A 146 -14.40 -8.76 -37.66
CA ASP A 146 -14.07 -10.11 -38.15
C ASP A 146 -14.12 -11.18 -37.06
N SER A 147 -14.70 -10.87 -35.90
CA SER A 147 -14.81 -11.73 -34.71
C SER A 147 -13.49 -12.14 -34.06
N LYS A 148 -12.34 -11.56 -34.48
CA LYS A 148 -11.06 -11.74 -33.82
C LYS A 148 -10.90 -10.75 -32.68
N TYR A 149 -10.28 -11.15 -31.59
CA TYR A 149 -9.91 -10.22 -30.51
C TYR A 149 -8.94 -9.15 -31.03
N LEU A 150 -8.95 -7.96 -30.41
CA LEU A 150 -7.81 -7.05 -30.53
C LEU A 150 -6.53 -7.79 -30.15
N ASP A 151 -5.42 -7.45 -30.81
CA ASP A 151 -4.14 -8.00 -30.39
C ASP A 151 -3.69 -7.42 -29.03
N PHE A 152 -2.80 -8.11 -28.32
CA PHE A 152 -2.37 -7.67 -26.99
C PHE A 152 -1.55 -6.37 -27.01
N GLU A 153 -0.91 -6.03 -28.14
CA GLU A 153 -0.23 -4.74 -28.29
C GLU A 153 -1.25 -3.60 -28.36
N GLU A 154 -2.32 -3.77 -29.12
CA GLU A 154 -3.46 -2.84 -29.19
C GLU A 154 -4.13 -2.69 -27.83
N ALA A 155 -4.41 -3.80 -27.15
CA ALA A 155 -5.08 -3.80 -25.86
C ALA A 155 -4.25 -3.17 -24.73
N ALA A 156 -2.92 -3.28 -24.77
CA ALA A 156 -2.05 -2.68 -23.77
C ALA A 156 -2.17 -1.14 -23.71
N PHE A 157 -2.69 -0.49 -24.76
CA PHE A 157 -2.95 0.95 -24.77
C PHE A 157 -4.18 1.37 -23.96
N ALA A 158 -4.99 0.45 -23.42
CA ALA A 158 -6.27 0.74 -22.77
C ALA A 158 -6.20 1.92 -21.78
N THR A 159 -5.26 1.89 -20.83
CA THR A 159 -5.14 2.94 -19.80
C THR A 159 -4.68 4.27 -20.40
N ILE A 160 -3.75 4.25 -21.35
CA ILE A 160 -3.24 5.46 -22.01
C ILE A 160 -4.33 6.11 -22.87
N GLY A 161 -5.10 5.29 -23.60
CA GLY A 161 -6.25 5.72 -24.36
C GLY A 161 -7.38 6.24 -23.50
N ALA A 162 -7.60 5.64 -22.32
CA ALA A 162 -8.54 6.15 -21.33
C ALA A 162 -8.14 7.54 -20.79
N ILE A 163 -6.85 7.82 -20.61
CA ILE A 163 -6.35 9.17 -20.26
C ILE A 163 -6.68 10.17 -21.38
N ALA A 164 -6.41 9.81 -22.64
CA ALA A 164 -6.74 10.64 -23.79
C ALA A 164 -8.25 10.89 -23.88
N LEU A 165 -9.07 9.85 -23.75
CA LEU A 165 -10.52 9.91 -23.81
C LEU A 165 -11.11 10.76 -22.69
N GLN A 166 -10.56 10.66 -21.47
CA GLN A 166 -10.97 11.52 -20.36
C GLN A 166 -10.68 13.00 -20.64
N GLY A 167 -9.53 13.31 -21.25
CA GLY A 167 -9.20 14.66 -21.70
C GLY A 167 -10.24 15.21 -22.70
N VAL A 168 -10.63 14.39 -23.69
CA VAL A 168 -11.68 14.75 -24.65
C VAL A 168 -13.04 14.92 -23.95
N ARG A 169 -13.39 14.07 -22.98
CA ARG A 169 -14.65 14.20 -22.22
C ARG A 169 -14.70 15.46 -21.38
N GLN A 170 -13.57 15.89 -20.80
CA GLN A 170 -13.49 17.16 -20.08
C GLN A 170 -13.71 18.36 -21.00
N ALA A 171 -13.31 18.27 -22.28
CA ALA A 171 -13.61 19.30 -23.27
C ALA A 171 -15.11 19.37 -23.60
N ASP A 172 -15.90 18.33 -23.33
CA ASP A 172 -17.36 18.29 -23.55
C ASP A 172 -17.71 18.79 -24.96
N LEU A 173 -17.09 18.14 -25.95
CA LEU A 173 -17.15 18.51 -27.36
C LEU A 173 -18.48 18.12 -28.02
N ARG A 174 -18.85 18.87 -29.05
CA ARG A 174 -19.99 18.61 -29.94
C ARG A 174 -19.51 18.38 -31.38
N VAL A 175 -20.32 17.64 -32.14
CA VAL A 175 -20.02 17.35 -33.55
C VAL A 175 -19.85 18.67 -34.32
N GLY A 176 -18.76 18.79 -35.08
CA GLY A 176 -18.44 19.98 -35.87
C GLY A 176 -17.60 21.06 -35.15
N GLU A 177 -17.35 20.92 -33.84
CA GLU A 177 -16.50 21.87 -33.11
C GLU A 177 -15.03 21.81 -33.53
N ILE A 178 -14.32 22.92 -33.35
CA ILE A 178 -12.91 23.10 -33.72
C ILE A 178 -12.02 23.03 -32.47
N VAL A 179 -11.06 22.12 -32.48
CA VAL A 179 -10.21 21.77 -31.32
C VAL A 179 -8.74 21.93 -31.63
N ALA A 180 -7.98 22.52 -30.72
CA ALA A 180 -6.52 22.51 -30.75
C ALA A 180 -5.95 21.47 -29.77
N VAL A 181 -4.97 20.69 -30.21
CA VAL A 181 -4.24 19.73 -29.37
C VAL A 181 -2.78 20.16 -29.26
N LEU A 182 -2.36 20.57 -28.06
CA LEU A 182 -1.03 21.10 -27.78
C LEU A 182 -0.15 20.04 -27.11
N GLY A 183 0.92 19.65 -27.81
CA GLY A 183 1.74 18.48 -27.50
C GLY A 183 1.19 17.25 -28.19
N LEU A 184 1.99 16.65 -29.06
CA LEU A 184 1.66 15.50 -29.91
C LEU A 184 2.53 14.28 -29.58
N GLY A 185 2.83 14.12 -28.28
CA GLY A 185 3.29 12.84 -27.74
C GLY A 185 2.21 11.76 -27.82
N LEU A 186 2.43 10.62 -27.17
CA LEU A 186 1.53 9.45 -27.26
C LEU A 186 0.05 9.80 -26.99
N ILE A 187 -0.23 10.55 -25.92
CA ILE A 187 -1.60 10.98 -25.56
C ILE A 187 -2.16 11.95 -26.60
N GLY A 188 -1.39 12.95 -27.04
CA GLY A 188 -1.84 13.92 -28.04
C GLY A 188 -2.22 13.29 -29.37
N GLN A 189 -1.45 12.30 -29.84
CA GLN A 189 -1.78 11.53 -31.04
C GLN A 189 -3.11 10.76 -30.90
N LEU A 190 -3.41 10.25 -29.71
CA LEU A 190 -4.69 9.59 -29.43
C LEU A 190 -5.85 10.60 -29.32
N VAL A 191 -5.63 11.74 -28.67
CA VAL A 191 -6.63 12.81 -28.57
C VAL A 191 -7.06 13.29 -29.96
N ILE A 192 -6.12 13.48 -30.90
CA ILE A 192 -6.46 13.83 -32.29
C ILE A 192 -7.44 12.82 -32.87
N GLN A 193 -7.08 11.53 -32.86
CA GLN A 193 -7.91 10.48 -33.44
C GLN A 193 -9.30 10.40 -32.79
N ILE A 194 -9.37 10.54 -31.46
CA ILE A 194 -10.64 10.52 -30.72
C ILE A 194 -11.51 11.74 -31.09
N CYS A 195 -10.93 12.95 -31.17
CA CYS A 195 -11.66 14.14 -31.61
C CYS A 195 -12.17 13.99 -33.05
N LYS A 196 -11.35 13.43 -33.96
CA LYS A 196 -11.78 13.12 -35.33
C LYS A 196 -12.91 12.09 -35.36
N ALA A 197 -12.83 11.04 -34.55
CA ALA A 197 -13.90 10.05 -34.41
C ALA A 197 -15.20 10.66 -33.85
N ALA A 198 -15.10 11.70 -33.03
CA ALA A 198 -16.23 12.49 -32.52
C ALA A 198 -16.78 13.53 -33.52
N GLY A 199 -16.20 13.63 -34.73
CA GLY A 199 -16.65 14.55 -35.78
C GLY A 199 -16.17 15.99 -35.60
N CYS A 200 -15.09 16.21 -34.86
CA CYS A 200 -14.48 17.53 -34.69
C CYS A 200 -13.48 17.87 -35.81
N MET A 201 -13.20 19.16 -35.99
CA MET A 201 -12.05 19.67 -36.74
C MET A 201 -10.88 19.87 -35.78
N VAL A 202 -9.68 19.41 -36.14
CA VAL A 202 -8.55 19.29 -35.21
C VAL A 202 -7.30 19.91 -35.80
N LEU A 203 -6.72 20.87 -35.07
CA LEU A 203 -5.37 21.37 -35.28
C LEU A 203 -4.42 20.77 -34.24
N GLY A 204 -3.31 20.18 -34.69
CA GLY A 204 -2.26 19.65 -33.81
C GLY A 204 -1.01 20.53 -33.78
N SER A 205 -0.42 20.75 -32.61
CA SER A 205 0.84 21.51 -32.48
C SER A 205 1.87 20.80 -31.60
N ASP A 206 3.11 20.73 -32.07
CA ASP A 206 4.28 20.19 -31.36
C ASP A 206 5.55 20.90 -31.82
N ILE A 207 6.65 20.70 -31.09
CA ILE A 207 7.99 21.16 -31.48
C ILE A 207 8.68 20.19 -32.45
N ASP A 208 8.25 18.92 -32.48
CA ASP A 208 8.84 17.86 -33.29
C ASP A 208 8.07 17.65 -34.60
N LYS A 209 8.75 17.88 -35.73
CA LYS A 209 8.21 17.71 -37.09
C LYS A 209 7.74 16.29 -37.39
N ASN A 210 8.38 15.26 -36.81
CA ASN A 210 7.99 13.88 -37.03
C ASN A 210 6.64 13.58 -36.36
N ARG A 211 6.38 14.17 -35.19
CA ARG A 211 5.08 14.06 -34.50
C ARG A 211 3.98 14.80 -35.25
N LEU A 212 4.30 15.94 -35.87
CA LEU A 212 3.36 16.66 -36.74
C LEU A 212 2.97 15.83 -37.97
N LYS A 213 3.97 15.23 -38.64
CA LYS A 213 3.72 14.34 -39.79
C LYS A 213 2.82 13.17 -39.40
N LEU A 214 3.14 12.51 -38.29
CA LEU A 214 2.33 11.41 -37.75
C LEU A 214 0.91 11.86 -37.40
N ALA A 215 0.74 13.03 -36.78
CA ALA A 215 -0.58 13.58 -36.46
C ALA A 215 -1.44 13.83 -37.70
N LYS A 216 -0.83 14.35 -38.78
CA LYS A 216 -1.51 14.55 -40.06
C LYS A 216 -1.93 13.20 -40.67
N GLU A 217 -1.05 12.20 -40.64
CA GLU A 217 -1.36 10.84 -41.10
C GLU A 217 -2.49 10.17 -40.29
N LEU A 218 -2.59 10.50 -38.99
CA LEU A 218 -3.62 10.00 -38.08
C LEU A 218 -4.90 10.84 -38.06
N GLY A 219 -5.03 11.82 -38.96
CA GLY A 219 -6.29 12.49 -39.25
C GLY A 219 -6.42 13.94 -38.77
N ALA A 220 -5.37 14.58 -38.23
CA ALA A 220 -5.41 16.02 -37.97
C ALA A 220 -5.70 16.80 -39.26
N ASP A 221 -6.61 17.77 -39.19
CA ASP A 221 -6.97 18.60 -40.34
C ASP A 221 -5.88 19.61 -40.66
N GLU A 222 -5.18 20.12 -39.64
CA GLU A 222 -4.01 20.99 -39.78
C GLU A 222 -2.96 20.69 -38.71
N VAL A 223 -1.69 20.90 -39.03
CA VAL A 223 -0.59 20.73 -38.05
C VAL A 223 0.43 21.86 -38.16
N CYS A 224 0.98 22.29 -37.03
CA CYS A 224 1.97 23.37 -37.01
C CYS A 224 3.05 23.21 -35.95
N LEU A 225 4.19 23.88 -36.18
CA LEU A 225 5.18 24.06 -35.11
C LEU A 225 4.64 25.03 -34.06
N SER A 226 5.04 24.83 -32.80
CA SER A 226 4.57 25.66 -31.68
C SER A 226 4.80 27.18 -31.85
N ASN A 227 5.84 27.58 -32.60
CA ASN A 227 6.13 28.99 -32.87
C ASN A 227 5.25 29.61 -33.98
N GLN A 228 4.49 28.80 -34.72
CA GLN A 228 3.59 29.23 -35.79
C GLN A 228 2.11 29.10 -35.38
N LEU A 229 1.86 28.63 -34.15
CA LEU A 229 0.55 28.22 -33.68
C LEU A 229 -0.48 29.35 -33.71
N ILE A 230 -0.12 30.57 -33.29
CA ILE A 230 -1.05 31.71 -33.26
C ILE A 230 -1.50 32.08 -34.68
N ASP A 231 -0.56 32.25 -35.62
CA ASP A 231 -0.87 32.62 -37.01
C ASP A 231 -1.69 31.56 -37.75
N ILE A 232 -1.41 30.27 -37.48
CA ILE A 232 -2.14 29.16 -38.10
C ILE A 232 -3.50 28.98 -37.42
N ALA A 233 -3.60 29.18 -36.10
CA ALA A 233 -4.87 29.18 -35.37
C ALA A 233 -5.86 30.20 -35.94
N ASP A 234 -5.40 31.42 -36.20
CA ASP A 234 -6.23 32.48 -36.78
C ASP A 234 -6.76 32.10 -38.16
N ARG A 235 -5.93 31.54 -39.03
CA ARG A 235 -6.36 31.10 -40.37
C ARG A 235 -7.29 29.90 -40.30
N PHE A 236 -6.97 28.92 -39.46
CA PHE A 236 -7.74 27.68 -39.33
C PHE A 236 -9.13 27.92 -38.72
N THR A 237 -9.24 28.86 -37.78
CA THR A 237 -10.50 29.19 -37.09
C THR A 237 -11.22 30.41 -37.68
N ASN A 238 -10.73 30.98 -38.79
CA ASN A 238 -11.21 32.25 -39.34
C ASN A 238 -11.26 33.39 -38.28
N LYS A 239 -10.26 33.42 -37.39
CA LYS A 239 -10.10 34.36 -36.26
C LYS A 239 -11.19 34.28 -35.19
N PHE A 240 -12.06 33.27 -35.23
CA PHE A 240 -13.04 33.05 -34.17
C PHE A 240 -12.45 32.36 -32.94
N GLY A 241 -11.31 31.65 -33.09
CA GLY A 241 -10.66 30.87 -32.05
C GLY A 241 -11.26 29.47 -31.88
N PHE A 242 -10.62 28.64 -31.05
CA PHE A 242 -11.02 27.25 -30.82
C PHE A 242 -12.13 27.10 -29.78
N ASP A 243 -13.05 26.16 -30.00
CA ASP A 243 -14.06 25.73 -29.01
C ASP A 243 -13.41 25.10 -27.78
N ALA A 244 -12.37 24.29 -28.01
CA ALA A 244 -11.55 23.72 -26.95
C ALA A 244 -10.06 23.67 -27.32
N VAL A 245 -9.21 23.86 -26.31
CA VAL A 245 -7.76 23.65 -26.40
C VAL A 245 -7.38 22.58 -25.38
N ILE A 246 -6.87 21.43 -25.86
CA ILE A 246 -6.47 20.29 -25.02
C ILE A 246 -4.95 20.25 -24.94
N ILE A 247 -4.39 20.42 -23.75
CA ILE A 247 -2.96 20.46 -23.51
C ILE A 247 -2.50 19.10 -22.98
N THR A 248 -1.72 18.37 -23.78
CA THR A 248 -1.16 17.06 -23.42
C THR A 248 0.36 17.07 -23.21
N ALA A 249 1.02 18.19 -23.54
CA ALA A 249 2.44 18.38 -23.30
C ALA A 249 2.80 18.40 -21.81
N ALA A 250 4.06 18.06 -21.50
CA ALA A 250 4.64 18.21 -20.18
C ALA A 250 5.74 19.28 -20.21
N THR A 251 5.57 20.38 -19.47
CA THR A 251 6.55 21.47 -19.34
C THR A 251 6.36 22.23 -18.03
N LYS A 252 7.43 22.83 -17.49
CA LYS A 252 7.30 23.73 -16.33
C LYS A 252 6.86 25.14 -16.72
N SER A 253 6.94 25.47 -18.01
CA SER A 253 6.59 26.78 -18.54
C SER A 253 5.09 27.03 -18.45
N ASN A 254 4.72 28.29 -18.26
CA ASN A 254 3.33 28.76 -18.29
C ASN A 254 2.83 29.06 -19.71
N GLN A 255 3.74 29.08 -20.69
CA GLN A 255 3.49 29.51 -22.07
C GLN A 255 2.30 28.79 -22.73
N LEU A 256 2.12 27.49 -22.49
CA LEU A 256 1.02 26.75 -23.12
C LEU A 256 -0.36 27.18 -22.58
N ILE A 257 -0.46 27.57 -21.30
CA ILE A 257 -1.70 28.10 -20.73
C ILE A 257 -2.01 29.49 -21.28
N GLU A 258 -0.98 30.32 -21.47
CA GLU A 258 -1.11 31.64 -22.07
C GLU A 258 -1.60 31.55 -23.52
N ILE A 259 -0.89 30.76 -24.35
CA ILE A 259 -1.28 30.53 -25.75
C ILE A 259 -2.67 29.92 -25.83
N ALA A 260 -3.00 28.94 -24.98
CA ALA A 260 -4.35 28.34 -24.97
C ALA A 260 -5.44 29.39 -24.72
N GLY A 261 -5.20 30.34 -23.81
CA GLY A 261 -6.14 31.45 -23.58
C GLY A 261 -6.24 32.39 -24.79
N GLU A 262 -5.13 32.65 -25.47
CA GLU A 262 -5.07 33.51 -26.64
C GLU A 262 -5.80 32.92 -27.87
N ILE A 263 -5.62 31.63 -28.15
CA ILE A 263 -6.23 30.98 -29.33
C ILE A 263 -7.66 30.48 -29.08
N SER A 264 -8.12 30.45 -27.82
CA SER A 264 -9.51 30.06 -27.50
C SER A 264 -10.50 31.13 -27.92
N ARG A 265 -11.69 30.71 -28.38
CA ARG A 265 -12.81 31.64 -28.57
C ARG A 265 -13.39 32.12 -27.24
N LYS A 266 -14.25 33.14 -27.28
CA LYS A 266 -15.05 33.53 -26.10
C LYS A 266 -15.93 32.35 -25.66
N LYS A 267 -15.98 32.06 -24.37
CA LYS A 267 -16.62 30.88 -23.76
C LYS A 267 -16.05 29.54 -24.24
N GLY A 268 -14.79 29.52 -24.66
CA GLY A 268 -14.06 28.30 -24.97
C GLY A 268 -13.57 27.58 -23.72
N LYS A 269 -13.12 26.33 -23.89
CA LYS A 269 -12.62 25.48 -22.81
C LYS A 269 -11.13 25.21 -22.99
N VAL A 270 -10.36 25.32 -21.92
CA VAL A 270 -8.96 24.88 -21.87
C VAL A 270 -8.87 23.66 -20.97
N VAL A 271 -8.42 22.53 -21.50
CA VAL A 271 -8.34 21.26 -20.77
C VAL A 271 -6.88 20.88 -20.54
N ILE A 272 -6.53 20.68 -19.27
CA ILE A 272 -5.19 20.25 -18.87
C ILE A 272 -5.20 18.73 -18.68
N VAL A 273 -4.44 18.03 -19.53
CA VAL A 273 -4.19 16.58 -19.43
C VAL A 273 -2.73 16.33 -19.03
N GLY A 274 -1.80 17.06 -19.63
CA GLY A 274 -0.38 16.99 -19.32
C GLY A 274 0.02 17.80 -18.09
N GLN A 275 1.30 17.74 -17.73
CA GLN A 275 1.85 18.50 -16.60
C GLN A 275 2.40 19.85 -17.10
N VAL A 276 1.66 20.94 -16.89
CA VAL A 276 2.07 22.30 -17.32
C VAL A 276 2.16 23.28 -16.15
N GLY A 277 2.82 24.44 -16.36
CA GLY A 277 2.75 25.56 -15.43
C GLY A 277 1.29 26.04 -15.28
N MET A 278 0.86 26.40 -14.08
CA MET A 278 -0.56 26.66 -13.73
C MET A 278 -0.84 28.11 -13.31
N ASN A 279 -0.04 29.09 -13.77
CA ASN A 279 -0.24 30.51 -13.46
C ASN A 279 -1.22 31.11 -14.49
N ILE A 280 -2.51 31.02 -14.22
CA ILE A 280 -3.55 31.39 -15.19
C ILE A 280 -3.53 32.91 -15.46
N PRO A 281 -3.40 33.36 -16.73
CA PRO A 281 -3.40 34.78 -17.07
C PRO A 281 -4.83 35.35 -16.95
N ARG A 282 -5.09 36.01 -15.82
CA ARG A 282 -6.43 36.48 -15.43
C ARG A 282 -7.09 37.33 -16.50
N GLU A 283 -6.39 38.29 -17.11
CA GLU A 283 -7.00 39.22 -18.06
C GLU A 283 -7.61 38.50 -19.27
N THR A 284 -6.84 37.62 -19.93
CA THR A 284 -7.28 36.86 -21.11
C THR A 284 -8.43 35.92 -20.77
N TYR A 285 -8.30 35.13 -19.70
CA TYR A 285 -9.31 34.16 -19.30
C TYR A 285 -10.60 34.84 -18.82
N TYR A 286 -10.49 35.99 -18.15
CA TYR A 286 -11.64 36.76 -17.67
C TYR A 286 -12.39 37.43 -18.83
N LYS A 287 -11.69 38.15 -19.73
CA LYS A 287 -12.33 38.85 -20.87
C LYS A 287 -13.08 37.89 -21.80
N LYS A 288 -12.53 36.68 -21.98
CA LYS A 288 -13.12 35.64 -22.82
C LYS A 288 -14.07 34.70 -22.08
N GLU A 289 -14.19 34.81 -20.75
CA GLU A 289 -15.01 33.90 -19.93
C GLU A 289 -14.64 32.41 -20.19
N LEU A 290 -13.34 32.11 -20.15
CA LEU A 290 -12.84 30.77 -20.45
C LEU A 290 -13.03 29.82 -19.26
N GLU A 291 -13.39 28.57 -19.56
CA GLU A 291 -13.38 27.50 -18.58
C GLU A 291 -12.05 26.76 -18.60
N LEU A 292 -11.35 26.71 -17.46
CA LEU A 292 -10.20 25.84 -17.28
C LEU A 292 -10.64 24.54 -16.58
N ARG A 293 -10.41 23.39 -17.22
CA ARG A 293 -10.77 22.07 -16.71
C ARG A 293 -9.55 21.18 -16.54
N LEU A 294 -9.52 20.41 -15.46
CA LEU A 294 -8.45 19.46 -15.17
C LEU A 294 -8.93 18.04 -15.47
N SER A 295 -8.15 17.29 -16.25
CA SER A 295 -8.41 15.88 -16.51
C SER A 295 -7.79 15.01 -15.42
N CYS A 296 -8.63 14.31 -14.64
CA CYS A 296 -8.17 13.37 -13.62
C CYS A 296 -7.79 12.03 -14.26
N SER A 297 -6.56 11.92 -14.76
CA SER A 297 -5.98 10.69 -15.33
C SER A 297 -6.95 9.99 -16.31
N TYR A 298 -7.26 8.70 -16.12
CA TYR A 298 -8.21 7.94 -16.93
C TYR A 298 -9.67 7.98 -16.41
N GLY A 299 -10.00 8.86 -15.45
CA GLY A 299 -11.37 9.26 -15.12
C GLY A 299 -11.83 9.07 -13.67
N PRO A 300 -13.13 9.30 -13.40
CA PRO A 300 -13.78 9.01 -12.12
C PRO A 300 -13.53 7.59 -11.61
N GLY A 301 -13.28 7.46 -10.31
CA GLY A 301 -12.74 6.26 -9.66
C GLY A 301 -11.29 6.43 -9.23
N ARG A 302 -10.53 7.26 -9.95
CA ARG A 302 -9.10 7.42 -9.67
C ARG A 302 -8.92 8.04 -8.29
N TYR A 303 -8.05 7.45 -7.48
CA TYR A 303 -7.80 7.86 -6.10
C TYR A 303 -8.96 7.61 -5.12
N ASP A 304 -9.94 6.77 -5.51
CA ASP A 304 -10.99 6.27 -4.63
C ASP A 304 -10.76 4.79 -4.32
N PRO A 305 -10.27 4.44 -3.11
CA PRO A 305 -10.06 3.06 -2.71
C PRO A 305 -11.33 2.22 -2.66
N GLN A 306 -12.52 2.81 -2.49
CA GLN A 306 -13.77 2.04 -2.54
C GLN A 306 -14.01 1.51 -3.96
N TYR A 307 -13.74 2.34 -4.97
CA TYR A 307 -13.85 1.97 -6.36
C TYR A 307 -12.69 1.07 -6.81
N GLU A 308 -11.44 1.52 -6.62
CA GLU A 308 -10.26 0.81 -7.13
C GLU A 308 -9.98 -0.48 -6.36
N GLU A 309 -9.99 -0.47 -5.02
CA GLU A 309 -9.52 -1.61 -4.22
C GLU A 309 -10.66 -2.48 -3.67
N LYS A 310 -11.76 -1.88 -3.21
CA LYS A 310 -12.94 -2.63 -2.74
C LYS A 310 -13.85 -3.08 -3.88
N GLY A 311 -13.63 -2.58 -5.10
CA GLY A 311 -14.39 -2.97 -6.28
C GLY A 311 -15.87 -2.55 -6.23
N ILE A 312 -16.20 -1.52 -5.45
CA ILE A 312 -17.56 -0.95 -5.32
C ILE A 312 -17.74 0.07 -6.43
N ASP A 313 -18.54 -0.26 -7.44
CA ASP A 313 -18.78 0.62 -8.58
C ASP A 313 -19.72 1.79 -8.21
N TYR A 314 -19.63 2.89 -8.95
CA TYR A 314 -20.57 4.00 -8.83
C TYR A 314 -21.90 3.64 -9.51
N PRO A 315 -23.03 4.18 -8.98
CA PRO A 315 -24.31 4.09 -9.66
C PRO A 315 -24.19 4.56 -11.12
N TYR A 316 -24.48 3.65 -12.05
CA TYR A 316 -24.21 3.85 -13.48
C TYR A 316 -24.83 5.13 -14.05
N GLY A 317 -26.06 5.47 -13.65
CA GLY A 317 -26.77 6.66 -14.12
C GLY A 317 -26.17 7.99 -13.62
N TYR A 318 -25.39 7.97 -12.54
CA TYR A 318 -24.76 9.17 -11.96
C TYR A 318 -23.34 9.36 -12.46
N VAL A 319 -22.59 8.26 -12.61
CA VAL A 319 -21.20 8.28 -13.09
C VAL A 319 -21.06 7.34 -14.28
N ARG A 320 -21.51 7.76 -15.45
CA ARG A 320 -21.50 6.92 -16.66
C ARG A 320 -20.09 6.48 -17.07
N TRP A 321 -19.10 7.32 -16.83
CA TRP A 321 -17.75 7.16 -17.35
C TRP A 321 -16.74 7.07 -16.21
N THR A 322 -16.52 5.85 -15.72
CA THR A 322 -15.46 5.54 -14.76
C THR A 322 -14.16 5.20 -15.49
N GLU A 323 -13.07 5.04 -14.75
CA GLU A 323 -11.77 4.54 -15.25
C GLU A 323 -11.91 3.29 -16.12
N GLN A 324 -12.64 2.29 -15.62
CA GLN A 324 -12.89 1.04 -16.35
C GLN A 324 -13.64 1.29 -17.65
N ARG A 325 -14.71 2.09 -17.59
CA ARG A 325 -15.58 2.35 -18.74
C ARG A 325 -14.91 3.28 -19.77
N ASN A 326 -13.94 4.09 -19.36
CA ASN A 326 -13.05 4.83 -20.27
C ASN A 326 -12.12 3.85 -21.02
N MET A 327 -11.52 2.88 -20.33
CA MET A 327 -10.68 1.85 -20.98
C MET A 327 -11.49 1.02 -21.98
N ASP A 328 -12.66 0.53 -21.57
CA ASP A 328 -13.57 -0.23 -22.44
C ASP A 328 -14.00 0.59 -23.66
N ALA A 329 -14.44 1.85 -23.46
CA ALA A 329 -14.83 2.73 -24.56
C ALA A 329 -13.67 2.98 -25.55
N PHE A 330 -12.45 3.15 -25.05
CA PHE A 330 -11.28 3.32 -25.90
C PHE A 330 -10.96 2.07 -26.73
N LEU A 331 -10.97 0.89 -26.12
CA LEU A 331 -10.75 -0.37 -26.85
C LEU A 331 -11.81 -0.59 -27.92
N ASN A 332 -13.07 -0.21 -27.66
CA ASN A 332 -14.13 -0.25 -28.66
C ASN A 332 -13.87 0.69 -29.85
N LEU A 333 -13.24 1.86 -29.65
CA LEU A 333 -12.82 2.72 -30.77
C LEU A 333 -11.75 2.07 -31.65
N ILE A 334 -10.83 1.30 -31.06
CA ILE A 334 -9.85 0.50 -31.82
C ILE A 334 -10.55 -0.63 -32.56
N ALA A 335 -11.45 -1.35 -31.90
CA ALA A 335 -12.19 -2.48 -32.52
C ALA A 335 -13.09 -2.04 -33.70
N GLN A 336 -13.49 -0.78 -33.72
CA GLN A 336 -14.26 -0.14 -34.80
C GLN A 336 -13.39 0.52 -35.88
N ASP A 337 -12.06 0.40 -35.79
CA ASP A 337 -11.06 1.03 -36.66
C ASP A 337 -11.16 2.57 -36.68
N LYS A 338 -11.70 3.18 -35.61
CA LYS A 338 -11.78 4.65 -35.45
C LYS A 338 -10.50 5.24 -34.86
N VAL A 339 -9.73 4.43 -34.15
CA VAL A 339 -8.42 4.79 -33.58
C VAL A 339 -7.44 3.66 -33.92
N SER A 340 -6.23 4.02 -34.36
CA SER A 340 -5.14 3.09 -34.64
C SER A 340 -3.92 3.42 -33.77
N VAL A 341 -3.38 2.39 -33.12
CA VAL A 341 -2.20 2.51 -32.26
C VAL A 341 -0.94 1.90 -32.87
N LYS A 342 -1.06 1.14 -33.97
CA LYS A 342 0.06 0.42 -34.58
C LYS A 342 1.20 1.33 -35.02
N ARG A 343 0.88 2.52 -35.54
CA ARG A 343 1.85 3.55 -35.93
C ARG A 343 2.46 4.29 -34.75
N LEU A 344 1.86 4.16 -33.56
CA LEU A 344 2.39 4.77 -32.33
C LEU A 344 3.45 3.87 -31.66
N ILE A 345 3.53 2.60 -32.03
CA ILE A 345 4.52 1.65 -31.51
C ILE A 345 5.82 1.80 -32.30
N THR A 346 6.87 2.32 -31.64
CA THR A 346 8.17 2.53 -32.27
C THR A 346 9.15 1.40 -32.00
N HIS A 347 9.09 0.78 -30.82
CA HIS A 347 10.02 -0.30 -30.44
C HIS A 347 9.29 -1.45 -29.76
N ARG A 348 9.89 -2.64 -29.84
CA ARG A 348 9.46 -3.86 -29.17
C ARG A 348 10.68 -4.50 -28.51
N PHE A 349 10.58 -4.77 -27.22
CA PHE A 349 11.58 -5.50 -26.46
C PHE A 349 10.93 -6.67 -25.73
N SER A 350 11.69 -7.74 -25.50
CA SER A 350 11.30 -8.70 -24.47
C SER A 350 11.54 -8.10 -23.08
N ILE A 351 10.86 -8.62 -22.05
CA ILE A 351 11.12 -8.21 -20.66
C ILE A 351 12.61 -8.35 -20.26
N ASP A 352 13.32 -9.33 -20.82
CA ASP A 352 14.76 -9.53 -20.60
C ASP A 352 15.62 -8.38 -21.14
N GLN A 353 15.11 -7.67 -22.14
CA GLN A 353 15.77 -6.55 -22.81
C GLN A 353 15.20 -5.20 -22.39
N ALA A 354 14.31 -5.16 -21.39
CA ALA A 354 13.63 -3.94 -20.96
C ALA A 354 14.61 -2.80 -20.63
N LEU A 355 15.80 -3.10 -20.07
CA LEU A 355 16.80 -2.08 -19.77
C LEU A 355 17.25 -1.28 -21.01
N LYS A 356 17.26 -1.88 -22.21
CA LYS A 356 17.58 -1.18 -23.46
C LYS A 356 16.51 -0.13 -23.79
N ALA A 357 15.24 -0.42 -23.53
CA ALA A 357 14.15 0.55 -23.71
C ALA A 357 14.37 1.80 -22.84
N TYR A 358 14.76 1.61 -21.58
CA TYR A 358 15.04 2.73 -20.68
C TYR A 358 16.31 3.48 -21.03
N GLU A 359 17.33 2.81 -21.57
CA GLU A 359 18.52 3.46 -22.09
C GLU A 359 18.17 4.44 -23.22
N ILE A 360 17.32 4.02 -24.16
CA ILE A 360 16.80 4.87 -25.25
C ILE A 360 16.05 6.09 -24.68
N ILE A 361 15.17 5.87 -23.71
CA ILE A 361 14.38 6.94 -23.06
C ILE A 361 15.27 7.94 -22.32
N LEU A 362 16.29 7.46 -21.61
CA LEU A 362 17.13 8.29 -20.75
C LEU A 362 18.20 9.05 -21.55
N LYS A 363 18.74 8.45 -22.60
CA LYS A 363 19.78 9.05 -23.45
C LYS A 363 19.22 9.84 -24.62
N ASP A 364 17.92 9.74 -24.88
CA ASP A 364 17.27 10.28 -26.09
C ASP A 364 18.04 9.89 -27.37
N SER A 365 18.53 8.64 -27.43
CA SER A 365 19.48 8.17 -28.46
C SER A 365 18.85 7.96 -29.84
N GLU A 366 17.54 7.72 -29.88
CA GLU A 366 16.76 7.55 -31.11
C GLU A 366 15.29 8.01 -30.91
N PRO A 367 14.55 8.37 -31.99
CA PRO A 367 13.16 8.80 -31.86
C PRO A 367 12.23 7.68 -31.35
N TYR A 368 11.42 7.97 -30.32
CA TYR A 368 10.48 7.01 -29.72
C TYR A 368 9.11 7.63 -29.43
N LEU A 369 8.08 6.78 -29.32
CA LEU A 369 6.74 7.20 -28.89
C LEU A 369 6.11 6.19 -27.91
N GLY A 370 5.65 5.04 -28.41
CA GLY A 370 5.22 3.90 -27.59
C GLY A 370 6.21 2.75 -27.69
N ILE A 371 6.64 2.21 -26.54
CA ILE A 371 7.54 1.06 -26.49
C ILE A 371 6.81 -0.11 -25.86
N ILE A 372 6.78 -1.24 -26.58
CA ILE A 372 6.14 -2.47 -26.14
C ILE A 372 7.15 -3.37 -25.44
N LEU A 373 6.76 -3.92 -24.29
CA LEU A 373 7.42 -5.03 -23.64
C LEU A 373 6.58 -6.30 -23.80
N ASN A 374 7.18 -7.31 -24.44
CA ASN A 374 6.59 -8.62 -24.65
C ASN A 374 7.10 -9.62 -23.61
N TYR A 375 6.22 -10.54 -23.21
CA TYR A 375 6.49 -11.53 -22.18
C TYR A 375 6.50 -12.93 -22.79
N PRO A 376 7.68 -13.53 -23.02
CA PRO A 376 7.75 -14.90 -23.53
C PRO A 376 7.17 -15.87 -22.49
N SER A 377 6.50 -16.92 -22.96
CA SER A 377 5.96 -17.95 -22.05
C SER A 377 7.08 -18.68 -21.32
N ARG A 378 7.03 -18.60 -19.98
CA ARG A 378 7.96 -19.28 -19.06
C ARG A 378 7.19 -19.97 -17.94
N SER A 379 7.80 -21.00 -17.37
CA SER A 379 7.31 -21.58 -16.12
C SER A 379 7.54 -20.59 -14.98
N ILE A 380 6.50 -20.34 -14.19
CA ILE A 380 6.55 -19.41 -13.06
C ILE A 380 6.57 -20.23 -11.78
N THR A 381 7.60 -20.02 -10.95
CA THR A 381 7.75 -20.70 -9.66
C THR A 381 7.24 -19.84 -8.51
N SER A 382 6.57 -20.45 -7.53
CA SER A 382 6.13 -19.81 -6.28
C SER A 382 7.30 -19.44 -5.36
N LYS A 383 8.43 -20.12 -5.50
CA LYS A 383 9.69 -19.88 -4.76
C LYS A 383 10.75 -19.24 -5.64
N VAL A 384 11.45 -18.25 -5.10
CA VAL A 384 12.67 -17.69 -5.69
C VAL A 384 13.81 -17.83 -4.68
N TYR A 385 14.81 -18.62 -5.05
CA TYR A 385 16.01 -18.86 -4.22
C TYR A 385 16.96 -17.67 -4.29
N ILE A 386 17.49 -17.26 -3.14
CA ILE A 386 18.48 -16.18 -2.99
C ILE A 386 19.87 -16.79 -2.78
N SER A 387 19.99 -17.76 -1.88
CA SER A 387 21.26 -18.39 -1.53
C SER A 387 21.08 -19.89 -1.41
N LYS A 388 22.04 -20.66 -1.94
CA LYS A 388 22.06 -22.13 -1.85
C LYS A 388 22.71 -22.64 -0.55
N SER A 389 22.92 -21.78 0.46
CA SER A 389 23.64 -22.19 1.67
C SER A 389 22.70 -22.95 2.61
N ILE A 390 22.93 -24.25 2.76
CA ILE A 390 22.22 -25.10 3.71
C ILE A 390 23.04 -25.08 5.00
N SER A 391 22.72 -24.15 5.91
CA SER A 391 23.14 -24.31 7.31
C SER A 391 21.89 -24.50 8.15
N SER A 392 21.71 -25.72 8.67
CA SER A 392 20.68 -25.98 9.67
C SER A 392 21.10 -25.33 10.99
N ARG A 393 20.13 -24.71 11.65
CA ARG A 393 20.26 -24.18 13.02
C ARG A 393 19.12 -24.77 13.84
N GLU A 394 19.25 -24.70 15.17
CA GLU A 394 18.24 -25.15 16.12
C GLU A 394 16.88 -24.49 15.86
N VAL A 395 16.88 -23.19 15.50
CA VAL A 395 15.68 -22.46 15.07
C VAL A 395 15.80 -22.12 13.58
N ALA A 396 15.09 -22.86 12.75
CA ALA A 396 14.96 -22.60 11.32
C ALA A 396 13.65 -21.85 11.07
N LEU A 397 13.76 -20.55 10.82
CA LEU A 397 12.66 -19.59 10.86
C LEU A 397 12.17 -19.20 9.46
N GLY A 398 10.87 -19.32 9.24
CA GLY A 398 10.15 -18.64 8.17
C GLY A 398 9.52 -17.34 8.66
N ILE A 399 9.70 -16.23 7.95
CA ILE A 399 9.04 -14.95 8.27
C ILE A 399 7.88 -14.75 7.31
N ILE A 400 6.67 -14.64 7.84
CA ILE A 400 5.44 -14.37 7.10
C ILE A 400 5.00 -12.94 7.46
N GLY A 401 5.16 -12.00 6.53
CA GLY A 401 4.94 -10.57 6.79
C GLY A 401 6.19 -9.84 7.28
N ALA A 402 7.20 -9.71 6.43
CA ALA A 402 8.40 -8.92 6.71
C ALA A 402 8.21 -7.41 6.42
N GLY A 403 7.15 -6.83 6.97
CA GLY A 403 6.81 -5.42 6.86
C GLY A 403 7.77 -4.49 7.61
N HIS A 404 7.44 -3.20 7.66
CA HIS A 404 8.27 -2.19 8.32
C HIS A 404 8.58 -2.52 9.79
N PHE A 405 7.59 -3.00 10.54
CA PHE A 405 7.75 -3.34 11.94
C PHE A 405 8.71 -4.52 12.13
N ALA A 406 8.47 -5.64 11.45
CA ALA A 406 9.35 -6.80 11.49
C ALA A 406 10.80 -6.46 11.10
N GLN A 407 11.00 -5.62 10.06
CA GLN A 407 12.34 -5.20 9.64
C GLN A 407 13.05 -4.27 10.63
N ALA A 408 12.31 -3.44 11.37
CA ALA A 408 12.86 -2.49 12.32
C ALA A 408 13.10 -3.09 13.70
N VAL A 409 12.22 -4.00 14.13
CA VAL A 409 12.18 -4.54 15.49
C VAL A 409 12.68 -5.99 15.51
N HIS A 410 12.02 -6.90 14.82
CA HIS A 410 12.27 -8.34 14.95
C HIS A 410 13.54 -8.83 14.26
N ILE A 411 13.65 -8.59 12.96
CA ILE A 411 14.75 -9.07 12.11
C ILE A 411 16.14 -8.71 12.66
N PRO A 412 16.41 -7.47 13.15
CA PRO A 412 17.72 -7.13 13.70
C PRO A 412 18.11 -7.96 14.94
N HIS A 413 17.14 -8.40 15.74
CA HIS A 413 17.39 -9.27 16.90
C HIS A 413 17.61 -10.72 16.46
N LEU A 414 16.76 -11.22 15.55
CA LEU A 414 16.88 -12.57 14.99
C LEU A 414 18.22 -12.80 14.29
N MET A 415 18.69 -11.85 13.49
CA MET A 415 19.97 -11.96 12.77
C MET A 415 21.20 -11.96 13.70
N LYS A 416 21.07 -11.48 14.95
CA LYS A 416 22.17 -11.47 15.92
C LYS A 416 22.27 -12.77 16.70
N ASP A 417 21.19 -13.54 16.80
CA ASP A 417 21.17 -14.80 17.54
C ASP A 417 21.71 -15.94 16.66
N LYS A 418 22.85 -16.51 17.07
CA LYS A 418 23.52 -17.58 16.30
C LYS A 418 22.73 -18.89 16.26
N ARG A 419 21.69 -19.03 17.08
CA ARG A 419 20.81 -20.21 17.10
C ARG A 419 19.69 -20.13 16.06
N VAL A 420 19.52 -18.96 15.44
CA VAL A 420 18.48 -18.71 14.42
C VAL A 420 19.10 -18.71 13.03
N LYS A 421 18.46 -19.41 12.10
CA LYS A 421 18.63 -19.24 10.65
C LYS A 421 17.29 -18.81 10.07
N ILE A 422 17.27 -17.65 9.40
CA ILE A 422 16.12 -17.24 8.61
C ILE A 422 16.19 -17.97 7.27
N VAL A 423 15.28 -18.91 7.04
CA VAL A 423 15.23 -19.76 5.84
C VAL A 423 14.43 -19.08 4.75
N ALA A 424 13.26 -18.52 5.10
CA ALA A 424 12.31 -18.01 4.12
C ALA A 424 11.70 -16.67 4.52
N VAL A 425 11.35 -15.86 3.51
CA VAL A 425 10.55 -14.64 3.67
C VAL A 425 9.33 -14.71 2.75
N CYS A 426 8.15 -14.50 3.32
CA CYS A 426 6.89 -14.36 2.61
C CYS A 426 6.33 -12.95 2.79
N ASN A 427 6.01 -12.27 1.69
CA ASN A 427 5.28 -11.00 1.68
C ASN A 427 4.21 -11.00 0.58
N ALA A 428 3.19 -10.14 0.70
CA ALA A 428 2.12 -10.03 -0.30
C ALA A 428 2.60 -9.61 -1.71
N SER A 429 3.75 -8.94 -1.82
CA SER A 429 4.34 -8.53 -3.10
C SER A 429 5.69 -9.22 -3.30
N GLY A 430 5.90 -9.79 -4.49
CA GLY A 430 7.15 -10.46 -4.84
C GLY A 430 8.38 -9.57 -4.73
N ILE A 431 8.26 -8.30 -5.14
CA ILE A 431 9.33 -7.30 -5.02
C ILE A 431 9.75 -7.12 -3.56
N SER A 432 8.79 -6.93 -2.67
CA SER A 432 9.11 -6.72 -1.25
C SER A 432 9.64 -8.00 -0.60
N ALA A 433 9.14 -9.17 -0.98
CA ALA A 433 9.66 -10.46 -0.51
C ALA A 433 11.14 -10.64 -0.90
N LYS A 434 11.45 -10.42 -2.19
CA LYS A 434 12.81 -10.53 -2.75
C LYS A 434 13.77 -9.55 -2.10
N SER A 435 13.40 -8.27 -2.07
CA SER A 435 14.23 -7.19 -1.50
C SER A 435 14.62 -7.45 -0.05
N VAL A 436 13.68 -7.91 0.78
CA VAL A 436 13.96 -8.23 2.19
C VAL A 436 14.81 -9.49 2.30
N ALA A 437 14.50 -10.54 1.54
CA ALA A 437 15.23 -11.80 1.57
C ALA A 437 16.71 -11.63 1.20
N GLU A 438 17.02 -10.82 0.20
CA GLU A 438 18.41 -10.47 -0.16
C GLU A 438 19.13 -9.73 0.96
N LYS A 439 18.47 -8.71 1.53
CA LYS A 439 19.04 -7.88 2.60
C LYS A 439 19.42 -8.70 3.84
N ILE A 440 18.62 -9.70 4.18
CA ILE A 440 18.84 -10.55 5.36
C ILE A 440 19.52 -11.88 5.03
N LYS A 441 19.79 -12.15 3.75
CA LYS A 441 20.38 -13.40 3.24
C LYS A 441 19.58 -14.65 3.65
N ALA A 442 18.25 -14.59 3.48
CA ALA A 442 17.39 -15.77 3.56
C ALA A 442 17.71 -16.75 2.40
N ASP A 443 17.27 -18.00 2.49
CA ASP A 443 17.56 -19.00 1.46
C ASP A 443 16.63 -18.85 0.26
N TYR A 444 15.35 -18.54 0.50
CA TYR A 444 14.38 -18.20 -0.54
C TYR A 444 13.35 -17.17 -0.09
N CYS A 445 12.59 -16.68 -1.06
CA CYS A 445 11.43 -15.84 -0.84
C CYS A 445 10.21 -16.36 -1.63
N THR A 446 9.03 -16.02 -1.15
CA THR A 446 7.74 -16.39 -1.75
C THR A 446 6.69 -15.32 -1.46
N THR A 447 5.53 -15.45 -2.08
CA THR A 447 4.30 -14.69 -1.77
C THR A 447 3.21 -15.56 -1.17
N ASP A 448 3.37 -16.89 -1.22
CA ASP A 448 2.45 -17.86 -0.64
C ASP A 448 3.05 -18.38 0.66
N TYR A 449 2.44 -18.08 1.80
CA TYR A 449 2.97 -18.53 3.09
C TYR A 449 2.89 -20.06 3.24
N ARG A 450 2.03 -20.75 2.47
CA ARG A 450 1.91 -22.20 2.50
C ARG A 450 3.16 -22.90 2.00
N GLU A 451 3.94 -22.23 1.15
CA GLU A 451 5.26 -22.70 0.72
C GLU A 451 6.27 -22.79 1.87
N ILE A 452 6.13 -21.91 2.88
CA ILE A 452 6.90 -21.94 4.14
C ILE A 452 6.37 -23.04 5.06
N LEU A 453 5.05 -23.19 5.15
CA LEU A 453 4.44 -24.22 6.00
C LEU A 453 4.75 -25.65 5.52
N LYS A 454 4.83 -25.86 4.20
CA LYS A 454 5.21 -27.15 3.58
C LYS A 454 6.71 -27.46 3.64
N ASP A 455 7.55 -26.54 4.11
CA ASP A 455 8.99 -26.74 4.16
C ASP A 455 9.38 -27.44 5.48
N ASP A 456 9.75 -28.71 5.38
CA ASP A 456 10.15 -29.54 6.54
C ASP A 456 11.45 -29.04 7.20
N LYS A 457 12.24 -28.20 6.51
CA LYS A 457 13.43 -27.58 7.11
C LYS A 457 13.07 -26.45 8.08
N ILE A 458 11.85 -25.91 8.00
CA ILE A 458 11.39 -24.80 8.83
C ILE A 458 10.60 -25.38 10.00
N ASN A 459 11.10 -25.18 11.22
CA ASN A 459 10.42 -25.63 12.44
C ASN A 459 9.67 -24.49 13.16
N THR A 460 9.92 -23.23 12.77
CA THR A 460 9.38 -22.05 13.45
C THR A 460 8.91 -21.02 12.43
N VAL A 461 7.80 -20.34 12.71
CA VAL A 461 7.33 -19.20 11.91
C VAL A 461 7.15 -17.94 12.76
N LEU A 462 7.49 -16.79 12.18
CA LEU A 462 7.17 -15.46 12.69
C LEU A 462 6.09 -14.84 11.78
N ILE A 463 4.90 -14.61 12.33
CA ILE A 463 3.75 -14.01 11.65
C ILE A 463 3.68 -12.53 12.08
N ALA A 464 3.92 -11.63 11.13
CA ALA A 464 3.86 -10.17 11.33
C ALA A 464 3.15 -9.49 10.14
N THR A 465 2.04 -10.09 9.71
CA THR A 465 1.17 -9.62 8.63
C THR A 465 0.19 -8.55 9.14
N ARG A 466 -0.88 -8.29 8.39
CA ARG A 466 -2.01 -7.48 8.86
C ARG A 466 -2.91 -8.36 9.74
N HIS A 467 -3.63 -7.72 10.66
CA HIS A 467 -4.33 -8.41 11.75
C HIS A 467 -5.35 -9.44 11.24
N ASP A 468 -6.05 -9.14 10.14
CA ASP A 468 -7.04 -10.00 9.48
C ASP A 468 -6.50 -11.36 9.03
N THR A 469 -5.19 -11.48 8.85
CA THR A 469 -4.57 -12.74 8.43
C THR A 469 -3.89 -13.50 9.56
N HIS A 470 -3.82 -12.93 10.77
CA HIS A 470 -3.12 -13.58 11.89
C HIS A 470 -3.79 -14.89 12.30
N GLY A 471 -5.13 -14.90 12.42
CA GLY A 471 -5.88 -16.06 12.87
C GLY A 471 -5.68 -17.27 11.95
N ILE A 472 -6.01 -17.09 10.66
CA ILE A 472 -5.88 -18.15 9.66
C ILE A 472 -4.43 -18.68 9.50
N ILE A 473 -3.42 -17.80 9.45
CA ILE A 473 -2.03 -18.23 9.29
C ILE A 473 -1.53 -18.94 10.55
N THR A 474 -1.90 -18.46 11.75
CA THR A 474 -1.54 -19.12 13.02
C THR A 474 -2.13 -20.52 13.10
N LYS A 475 -3.42 -20.64 12.73
CA LYS A 475 -4.14 -21.91 12.67
C LYS A 475 -3.45 -22.92 11.76
N GLU A 476 -3.15 -22.52 10.52
CA GLU A 476 -2.48 -23.38 9.55
C GLU A 476 -1.06 -23.73 9.99
N ALA A 477 -0.31 -22.79 10.57
CA ALA A 477 1.04 -23.04 11.04
C ALA A 477 1.09 -24.05 12.20
N LEU A 478 0.22 -23.91 13.20
CA LEU A 478 0.16 -24.84 14.33
C LEU A 478 -0.21 -26.26 13.86
N ASN A 479 -1.12 -26.40 12.88
CA ASN A 479 -1.48 -27.69 12.29
C ASN A 479 -0.30 -28.41 11.59
N THR A 480 0.74 -27.68 11.19
CA THR A 480 1.95 -28.27 10.59
C THR A 480 3.02 -28.69 11.59
N GLY A 481 2.76 -28.63 12.90
CA GLY A 481 3.76 -29.02 13.90
C GLY A 481 4.82 -27.94 14.18
N LYS A 482 4.66 -26.71 13.66
CA LYS A 482 5.67 -25.65 13.78
C LYS A 482 5.42 -24.79 15.02
N HIS A 483 6.50 -24.29 15.62
CA HIS A 483 6.42 -23.23 16.64
C HIS A 483 5.98 -21.92 15.97
N VAL A 484 5.12 -21.15 16.64
CA VAL A 484 4.53 -19.92 16.11
C VAL A 484 4.80 -18.74 17.03
N PHE A 485 5.46 -17.72 16.51
CA PHE A 485 5.40 -16.36 17.04
C PHE A 485 4.45 -15.56 16.16
N VAL A 486 3.41 -14.97 16.74
CA VAL A 486 2.47 -14.09 16.04
C VAL A 486 2.46 -12.71 16.69
N GLU A 487 2.59 -11.67 15.88
CA GLU A 487 2.38 -10.30 16.35
C GLU A 487 0.95 -10.11 16.85
N LYS A 488 0.75 -9.16 17.76
CA LYS A 488 -0.61 -8.89 18.25
C LYS A 488 -1.46 -8.15 17.22
N PRO A 489 -2.79 -8.35 17.22
CA PRO A 489 -3.54 -9.30 18.04
C PRO A 489 -3.37 -10.74 17.53
N LEU A 490 -3.69 -11.75 18.35
CA LEU A 490 -3.66 -13.15 17.90
C LEU A 490 -4.61 -13.41 16.71
N CYS A 491 -5.80 -12.82 16.75
CA CYS A 491 -6.84 -12.93 15.74
C CYS A 491 -7.79 -11.72 15.80
N LEU A 492 -8.68 -11.57 14.81
CA LEU A 492 -9.67 -10.49 14.80
C LEU A 492 -11.04 -10.95 15.32
N TYR A 493 -11.36 -12.23 15.18
CA TYR A 493 -12.68 -12.75 15.53
C TYR A 493 -12.61 -13.78 16.66
N GLU A 494 -13.63 -13.78 17.52
CA GLU A 494 -13.74 -14.74 18.63
C GLU A 494 -13.80 -16.19 18.14
N SER A 495 -14.47 -16.45 17.01
CA SER A 495 -14.48 -17.78 16.37
C SER A 495 -13.08 -18.25 15.96
N GLU A 496 -12.19 -17.35 15.52
CA GLU A 496 -10.81 -17.70 15.21
C GLU A 496 -10.03 -18.06 16.49
N LEU A 497 -10.30 -17.38 17.61
CA LEU A 497 -9.68 -17.69 18.90
C LEU A 497 -10.06 -19.10 19.36
N GLU A 498 -11.34 -19.47 19.25
CA GLU A 498 -11.84 -20.80 19.58
C GLU A 498 -11.17 -21.90 18.72
N GLU A 499 -11.09 -21.69 17.41
CA GLU A 499 -10.42 -22.63 16.49
C GLU A 499 -8.92 -22.79 16.82
N ILE A 500 -8.23 -21.69 17.15
CA ILE A 500 -6.82 -21.73 17.56
C ILE A 500 -6.67 -22.51 18.87
N ALA A 501 -7.59 -22.33 19.82
CA ALA A 501 -7.60 -23.05 21.10
C ALA A 501 -7.68 -24.56 20.90
N GLU A 502 -8.60 -25.01 20.03
CA GLU A 502 -8.76 -26.43 19.72
C GLU A 502 -7.50 -27.03 19.10
N ILE A 503 -6.84 -26.31 18.19
CA ILE A 503 -5.63 -26.78 17.53
C ILE A 503 -4.43 -26.77 18.47
N TYR A 504 -4.29 -25.73 19.29
CA TYR A 504 -3.21 -25.65 20.27
C TYR A 504 -3.27 -26.82 21.26
N ARG A 505 -4.47 -27.19 21.73
CA ARG A 505 -4.68 -28.37 22.60
C ARG A 505 -4.32 -29.70 21.91
N LYS A 506 -4.47 -29.81 20.59
CA LYS A 506 -4.11 -31.02 19.82
C LYS A 506 -2.59 -31.20 19.67
N TYR A 507 -1.82 -30.10 19.71
CA TYR A 507 -0.37 -30.12 19.50
C TYR A 507 0.39 -29.46 20.67
N PRO A 508 0.37 -30.05 21.88
CA PRO A 508 0.91 -29.41 23.08
C PRO A 508 2.43 -29.20 23.06
N ASN A 509 3.16 -29.85 22.15
CA ASN A 509 4.61 -29.68 21.98
C ASN A 509 4.96 -28.44 21.13
N ASN A 510 3.98 -27.86 20.43
CA ASN A 510 4.19 -26.66 19.63
C ASN A 510 4.09 -25.45 20.54
N LEU A 511 5.02 -24.52 20.41
CA LEU A 511 5.02 -23.30 21.20
C LEU A 511 4.26 -22.24 20.43
N LEU A 512 3.28 -21.60 21.07
CA LEU A 512 2.61 -20.41 20.58
C LEU A 512 3.05 -19.23 21.44
N MET A 513 3.43 -18.14 20.79
CA MET A 513 3.73 -16.88 21.46
C MET A 513 3.07 -15.72 20.71
N VAL A 514 2.31 -14.92 21.45
CA VAL A 514 1.77 -13.64 20.96
C VAL A 514 2.76 -12.53 21.32
N GLY A 515 2.89 -11.53 20.46
CA GLY A 515 3.78 -10.37 20.61
C GLY A 515 3.45 -9.43 21.78
N PHE A 516 3.19 -9.96 22.97
CA PHE A 516 2.95 -9.22 24.20
C PHE A 516 4.26 -8.77 24.86
N ASN A 517 4.94 -7.86 24.19
CA ASN A 517 6.31 -7.50 24.52
C ASN A 517 6.51 -6.84 25.90
N ARG A 518 5.50 -6.14 26.42
CA ARG A 518 5.64 -5.25 27.60
C ARG A 518 6.02 -6.00 28.87
N ARG A 519 5.48 -7.20 29.09
CA ARG A 519 5.85 -8.09 30.21
C ARG A 519 7.33 -8.47 30.22
N PHE A 520 8.00 -8.46 29.07
CA PHE A 520 9.43 -8.76 28.97
C PHE A 520 10.36 -7.57 29.24
N SER A 521 9.82 -6.36 29.38
CA SER A 521 10.63 -5.17 29.65
C SER A 521 11.37 -5.28 30.99
N PRO A 522 12.57 -4.67 31.13
CA PRO A 522 13.24 -4.58 32.43
C PRO A 522 12.36 -3.92 33.49
N HIS A 523 11.56 -2.93 33.10
CA HIS A 523 10.65 -2.23 34.00
C HIS A 523 9.55 -3.15 34.53
N ALA A 524 8.91 -3.95 33.68
CA ALA A 524 7.89 -4.92 34.10
C ALA A 524 8.43 -5.92 35.11
N LYS A 525 9.65 -6.42 34.89
CA LYS A 525 10.30 -7.37 35.79
C LYS A 525 10.56 -6.76 37.18
N GLU A 526 11.07 -5.54 37.24
CA GLU A 526 11.26 -4.84 38.53
C GLU A 526 9.94 -4.58 39.26
N ILE A 527 8.87 -4.25 38.53
CA ILE A 527 7.54 -4.04 39.12
C ILE A 527 6.98 -5.36 39.67
N LYS A 528 7.06 -6.44 38.88
CA LYS A 528 6.60 -7.77 39.29
C LYS A 528 7.33 -8.23 40.55
N GLU A 529 8.66 -8.09 40.58
CA GLU A 529 9.49 -8.45 41.74
C GLU A 529 9.11 -7.62 42.98
N PHE A 530 8.84 -6.33 42.81
CA PHE A 530 8.45 -5.45 43.92
C PHE A 530 7.12 -5.89 44.59
N PHE A 531 6.22 -6.49 43.81
CA PHE A 531 4.92 -7.02 44.26
C PHE A 531 4.88 -8.55 44.42
N SER A 532 6.01 -9.26 44.38
CA SER A 532 6.06 -10.73 44.43
C SER A 532 5.61 -11.31 45.77
N GLN A 533 5.92 -10.61 46.86
CA GLN A 533 5.46 -10.93 48.22
C GLN A 533 4.43 -9.88 48.63
N ARG A 534 3.18 -10.11 48.23
CA ARG A 534 2.03 -9.29 48.61
C ARG A 534 0.92 -10.18 49.17
N ASP A 535 0.17 -9.66 50.13
CA ASP A 535 -0.95 -10.34 50.76
C ASP A 535 -2.29 -9.84 50.20
N ASN A 536 -2.36 -8.58 49.74
CA ASN A 536 -3.58 -7.96 49.25
C ASN A 536 -3.59 -7.78 47.72
N PRO A 537 -4.79 -7.69 47.11
CA PRO A 537 -4.94 -7.39 45.69
C PRO A 537 -4.43 -5.99 45.32
N LEU A 538 -4.14 -5.79 44.03
CA LEU A 538 -3.63 -4.52 43.51
C LEU A 538 -4.75 -3.63 42.98
N VAL A 539 -4.56 -2.32 43.15
CA VAL A 539 -5.30 -1.30 42.38
C VAL A 539 -4.34 -0.73 41.33
N MET A 540 -4.74 -0.77 40.06
CA MET A 540 -3.89 -0.39 38.93
C MET A 540 -4.54 0.68 38.04
N SER A 541 -3.72 1.57 37.49
CA SER A 541 -4.13 2.57 36.50
C SER A 541 -3.14 2.61 35.36
N PHE A 542 -3.61 2.49 34.11
CA PHE A 542 -2.77 2.56 32.92
C PHE A 542 -3.33 3.59 31.95
N ARG A 543 -2.60 4.68 31.71
CA ARG A 543 -2.95 5.71 30.73
C ARG A 543 -2.12 5.57 29.46
N ILE A 544 -2.81 5.51 28.32
CA ILE A 544 -2.24 5.43 26.98
C ILE A 544 -2.67 6.65 26.15
N ASN A 545 -1.71 7.52 25.84
CA ASN A 545 -1.86 8.65 24.92
C ASN A 545 -1.38 8.23 23.52
N ALA A 546 -2.20 7.47 22.80
CA ALA A 546 -1.81 6.78 21.58
C ALA A 546 -1.73 7.66 20.33
N GLY A 547 -2.17 8.92 20.42
CA GLY A 547 -2.24 9.89 19.31
C GLY A 547 -3.26 9.50 18.23
N SER A 548 -3.55 10.42 17.31
CA SER A 548 -4.54 10.20 16.25
C SER A 548 -3.98 9.39 15.08
N ILE A 549 -4.82 8.54 14.48
CA ILE A 549 -4.54 7.87 13.20
C ILE A 549 -5.54 8.34 12.14
N PRO A 550 -5.13 8.46 10.86
CA PRO A 550 -6.04 8.83 9.78
C PRO A 550 -7.25 7.89 9.68
N VAL A 551 -8.42 8.43 9.37
CA VAL A 551 -9.67 7.67 9.22
C VAL A 551 -9.57 6.59 8.15
N ASN A 552 -8.82 6.84 7.08
CA ASN A 552 -8.57 5.92 5.99
C ASN A 552 -7.40 4.94 6.23
N SER A 553 -6.89 4.86 7.47
CA SER A 553 -5.87 3.87 7.82
C SER A 553 -6.48 2.48 7.84
N TRP A 554 -5.76 1.47 7.34
CA TRP A 554 -6.18 0.06 7.42
C TRP A 554 -6.48 -0.40 8.85
N ILE A 555 -5.85 0.23 9.86
CA ILE A 555 -6.10 -0.07 11.29
C ILE A 555 -7.57 0.23 11.66
N GLN A 556 -8.17 1.26 11.05
CA GLN A 556 -9.56 1.65 11.29
C GLN A 556 -10.55 0.86 10.45
N ASP A 557 -10.08 0.11 9.46
CA ASP A 557 -10.95 -0.78 8.70
C ASP A 557 -11.33 -1.97 9.60
N PRO A 558 -12.62 -2.18 9.92
CA PRO A 558 -13.03 -3.27 10.82
C PRO A 558 -12.63 -4.65 10.30
N GLU A 559 -12.59 -4.84 8.98
CA GLU A 559 -12.30 -6.14 8.36
C GLU A 559 -10.79 -6.45 8.28
N VAL A 560 -9.95 -5.41 8.32
CA VAL A 560 -8.49 -5.54 8.15
C VAL A 560 -7.72 -5.29 9.46
N GLY A 561 -8.10 -4.24 10.18
CA GLY A 561 -7.39 -3.74 11.36
C GLY A 561 -8.07 -4.06 12.68
N GLY A 562 -9.40 -4.17 12.71
CA GLY A 562 -10.18 -4.41 13.94
C GLY A 562 -10.17 -3.24 14.93
N GLY A 563 -9.65 -2.06 14.55
CA GLY A 563 -9.50 -0.93 15.46
C GLY A 563 -8.41 -1.09 16.52
N ARG A 564 -8.32 -0.12 17.43
CA ARG A 564 -7.24 -0.10 18.45
C ARG A 564 -7.54 -0.91 19.70
N ILE A 565 -8.79 -1.26 19.95
CA ILE A 565 -9.16 -2.12 21.08
C ILE A 565 -8.62 -3.52 20.87
N ILE A 566 -9.03 -4.21 19.80
CA ILE A 566 -8.49 -5.52 19.45
C ILE A 566 -6.99 -5.38 19.10
N GLY A 567 -6.64 -4.41 18.25
CA GLY A 567 -5.30 -4.30 17.69
C GLY A 567 -4.21 -3.75 18.61
N GLU A 568 -4.50 -3.06 19.71
CA GLU A 568 -3.47 -2.49 20.59
C GLU A 568 -3.78 -2.64 22.08
N CYS A 569 -5.05 -2.52 22.52
CA CYS A 569 -5.38 -2.60 23.95
C CYS A 569 -5.04 -3.96 24.58
N CYS A 570 -5.02 -5.04 23.79
CA CYS A 570 -4.55 -6.36 24.23
C CYS A 570 -3.21 -6.32 24.96
N HIS A 571 -2.27 -5.45 24.53
CA HIS A 571 -0.96 -5.30 25.17
C HIS A 571 -1.04 -4.76 26.60
N PHE A 572 -2.00 -3.89 26.88
CA PHE A 572 -2.10 -3.23 28.19
C PHE A 572 -2.91 -4.09 29.16
N ILE A 573 -3.90 -4.82 28.64
CA ILE A 573 -4.61 -5.85 29.39
C ILE A 573 -3.62 -6.94 29.81
N ASP A 574 -2.84 -7.47 28.85
CA ASP A 574 -1.74 -8.41 29.11
C ASP A 574 -0.76 -7.90 30.17
N PHE A 575 -0.39 -6.61 30.10
CA PHE A 575 0.54 -6.04 31.07
C PHE A 575 -0.05 -6.02 32.49
N MET A 576 -1.34 -5.69 32.63
CA MET A 576 -2.01 -5.67 33.94
C MET A 576 -2.24 -7.08 34.49
N GLU A 577 -2.56 -8.05 33.63
CA GLU A 577 -2.55 -9.48 33.94
C GLU A 577 -1.18 -9.91 34.46
N TYR A 578 -0.10 -9.58 33.73
CA TYR A 578 1.26 -9.89 34.13
C TYR A 578 1.65 -9.24 35.46
N ILE A 579 1.31 -7.97 35.74
CA ILE A 579 1.67 -7.33 37.01
C ILE A 579 0.84 -7.87 38.18
N SER A 580 -0.46 -8.12 37.97
CA SER A 580 -1.35 -8.68 38.99
C SER A 580 -1.18 -10.19 39.20
N ASP A 581 -0.44 -10.89 38.34
CA ASP A 581 -0.28 -12.36 38.40
C ASP A 581 -1.60 -13.13 38.35
N GLU A 582 -2.62 -12.58 37.71
CA GLU A 582 -3.96 -13.17 37.69
C GLU A 582 -4.66 -12.90 36.38
N LEU A 583 -5.59 -13.80 36.06
CA LEU A 583 -6.42 -13.70 34.86
C LEU A 583 -7.57 -12.68 35.05
N PRO A 584 -7.92 -11.93 33.99
CA PRO A 584 -9.08 -11.07 34.02
C PRO A 584 -10.39 -11.88 34.10
N LYS A 585 -11.34 -11.34 34.89
CA LYS A 585 -12.63 -11.93 35.28
C LYS A 585 -13.84 -11.11 34.87
N SER A 586 -13.71 -9.79 34.82
CA SER A 586 -14.80 -8.88 34.45
C SER A 586 -14.30 -7.63 33.74
N ILE A 587 -15.10 -7.10 32.82
CA ILE A 587 -14.80 -5.93 32.00
C ILE A 587 -15.99 -4.98 31.97
N TYR A 588 -15.75 -3.70 32.14
CA TYR A 588 -16.71 -2.64 31.82
C TYR A 588 -16.02 -1.55 31.01
N ALA A 589 -16.65 -1.07 29.94
CA ALA A 589 -16.05 -0.05 29.09
C ALA A 589 -17.03 1.06 28.71
N ILE A 590 -16.52 2.28 28.57
CA ILE A 590 -17.24 3.44 28.04
C ILE A 590 -16.35 4.22 27.08
N HIS A 591 -16.93 4.83 26.04
CA HIS A 591 -16.21 5.66 25.07
C HIS A 591 -16.77 7.10 25.02
N ILE A 592 -16.03 8.01 24.40
CA ILE A 592 -16.49 9.40 24.20
C ILE A 592 -17.76 9.45 23.33
N GLY A 593 -18.67 10.39 23.58
CA GLY A 593 -19.97 10.45 22.87
C GLY A 593 -19.86 10.77 21.37
N ARG A 594 -19.14 11.83 20.99
CA ARG A 594 -18.94 12.24 19.59
C ARG A 594 -17.51 12.68 19.34
N HIS A 595 -17.04 12.51 18.11
CA HIS A 595 -15.72 12.97 17.66
C HIS A 595 -15.76 13.42 16.20
N THR A 596 -14.95 14.41 15.82
CA THR A 596 -14.93 15.00 14.47
C THR A 596 -14.51 14.03 13.37
N SER A 597 -13.75 12.99 13.72
CA SER A 597 -13.38 11.92 12.77
C SER A 597 -14.45 10.86 12.57
N GLY A 598 -15.52 10.86 13.37
CA GLY A 598 -16.51 9.79 13.44
C GLY A 598 -16.06 8.56 14.24
N ILE A 599 -14.78 8.44 14.61
CA ILE A 599 -14.24 7.31 15.38
C ILE A 599 -14.22 7.66 16.87
N THR A 600 -15.02 6.94 17.66
CA THR A 600 -15.15 7.14 19.12
C THR A 600 -14.44 6.07 19.94
N THR A 601 -14.26 4.86 19.39
CA THR A 601 -13.68 3.68 20.06
C THR A 601 -12.19 3.81 20.36
N ASP A 602 -11.52 4.80 19.77
CA ASP A 602 -10.12 5.16 20.07
C ASP A 602 -9.96 6.06 21.30
N GLN A 603 -11.06 6.37 21.99
CA GLN A 603 -11.11 7.16 23.21
C GLN A 603 -12.04 6.47 24.21
N VAL A 604 -11.46 5.54 24.98
CA VAL A 604 -12.18 4.59 25.82
C VAL A 604 -11.56 4.52 27.21
N ILE A 605 -12.41 4.36 28.22
CA ILE A 605 -12.02 3.95 29.57
C ILE A 605 -12.53 2.53 29.77
N ILE A 606 -11.63 1.65 30.19
CA ILE A 606 -11.91 0.23 30.42
C ILE A 606 -11.56 -0.09 31.87
N THR A 607 -12.50 -0.65 32.62
CA THR A 607 -12.28 -1.19 33.97
C THR A 607 -12.22 -2.70 33.91
N LEU A 608 -11.20 -3.27 34.55
CA LEU A 608 -10.89 -4.70 34.62
C LEU A 608 -10.97 -5.17 36.07
N GLY A 609 -11.58 -6.32 36.29
CA GLY A 609 -11.46 -7.09 37.54
C GLY A 609 -10.70 -8.39 37.27
N PHE A 610 -9.87 -8.80 38.23
CA PHE A 610 -9.03 -10.01 38.15
C PHE A 610 -9.45 -11.05 39.21
N GLU A 611 -9.06 -12.32 39.03
CA GLU A 611 -9.52 -13.42 39.89
C GLU A 611 -9.17 -13.26 41.37
N ASN A 612 -7.98 -12.75 41.72
CA ASN A 612 -7.62 -12.46 43.11
C ASN A 612 -8.31 -11.21 43.70
N GLY A 613 -9.22 -10.56 42.97
CA GLY A 613 -9.88 -9.32 43.39
C GLY A 613 -9.09 -8.05 43.07
N SER A 614 -7.95 -8.13 42.37
CA SER A 614 -7.26 -6.93 41.87
C SER A 614 -8.17 -6.21 40.87
N ILE A 615 -8.02 -4.90 40.80
CA ILE A 615 -8.79 -4.07 39.87
C ILE A 615 -7.88 -3.14 39.09
N GLY A 616 -8.30 -2.81 37.88
CA GLY A 616 -7.54 -2.02 36.96
C GLY A 616 -8.38 -1.07 36.14
N THR A 617 -7.86 0.12 35.86
CA THR A 617 -8.46 1.02 34.86
C THR A 617 -7.45 1.33 33.76
N LEU A 618 -7.82 1.05 32.51
CA LEU A 618 -7.11 1.42 31.30
C LEU A 618 -7.80 2.64 30.66
N ILE A 619 -7.08 3.76 30.63
CA ILE A 619 -7.50 4.99 29.95
C ILE A 619 -6.77 5.04 28.61
N TYR A 620 -7.49 4.83 27.52
CA TYR A 620 -6.92 4.86 26.17
C TYR A 620 -7.46 6.06 25.40
N THR A 621 -6.58 6.96 24.95
CA THR A 621 -6.96 8.16 24.21
C THR A 621 -6.09 8.41 22.99
N ALA A 622 -6.73 8.73 21.87
CA ALA A 622 -6.11 9.21 20.65
C ALA A 622 -6.13 10.75 20.49
N GLY A 623 -6.77 11.46 21.43
CA GLY A 623 -6.98 12.92 21.35
C GLY A 623 -5.91 13.79 22.04
N GLY A 624 -4.95 13.18 22.74
CA GLY A 624 -3.91 13.92 23.46
C GLY A 624 -2.74 14.38 22.58
N ASP A 625 -2.03 15.41 23.06
CA ASP A 625 -0.82 15.92 22.40
C ASP A 625 0.35 14.94 22.56
N THR A 626 1.08 14.67 21.47
CA THR A 626 2.16 13.65 21.44
C THR A 626 3.42 14.06 22.21
N SER A 627 3.53 15.31 22.68
CA SER A 627 4.58 15.74 23.61
C SER A 627 4.43 15.13 25.01
N LEU A 628 3.22 14.71 25.39
CA LEU A 628 2.99 13.94 26.61
C LEU A 628 3.37 12.47 26.37
N ALA A 629 4.14 11.92 27.29
CA ALA A 629 4.58 10.53 27.27
C ALA A 629 3.40 9.56 27.04
N LYS A 630 3.60 8.64 26.08
CA LYS A 630 2.54 7.74 25.58
C LYS A 630 1.98 6.86 26.69
N GLU A 631 2.83 6.17 27.44
CA GLU A 631 2.41 5.12 28.36
C GLU A 631 2.77 5.51 29.80
N ARG A 632 1.79 5.55 30.71
CA ARG A 632 2.02 5.73 32.15
C ARG A 632 1.20 4.74 32.95
N PHE A 633 1.87 3.96 33.79
CA PHE A 633 1.25 2.93 34.62
C PHE A 633 1.51 3.18 36.10
N GLU A 634 0.51 2.95 36.94
CA GLU A 634 0.58 3.04 38.39
C GLU A 634 -0.07 1.81 39.03
N ALA A 635 0.50 1.33 40.13
CA ALA A 635 -0.08 0.24 40.92
C ALA A 635 0.15 0.45 42.41
N PHE A 636 -0.81 0.01 43.23
CA PHE A 636 -0.87 0.22 44.66
C PHE A 636 -1.29 -1.07 45.37
N GLY A 637 -0.63 -1.40 46.49
CA GLY A 637 -0.98 -2.55 47.36
C GLY A 637 0.03 -2.68 48.51
N ASP A 638 -0.39 -3.13 49.69
CA ASP A 638 0.49 -3.38 50.85
C ASP A 638 1.41 -2.21 51.26
N GLY A 639 0.91 -0.98 51.16
CA GLY A 639 1.70 0.24 51.44
C GLY A 639 2.84 0.47 50.43
N LYS A 640 2.89 -0.31 49.35
CA LYS A 640 3.76 -0.16 48.19
C LYS A 640 3.01 0.59 47.10
N ALA A 641 3.72 1.47 46.41
CA ALA A 641 3.22 2.13 45.21
C ALA A 641 4.30 2.20 44.14
N VAL A 642 3.90 2.13 42.87
CA VAL A 642 4.81 2.26 41.74
C VAL A 642 4.25 3.22 40.70
N VAL A 643 5.16 3.94 40.03
CA VAL A 643 4.85 4.78 38.87
C VAL A 643 5.85 4.43 37.76
N LEU A 644 5.36 3.88 36.67
CA LEU A 644 6.10 3.65 35.43
C LEU A 644 5.78 4.75 34.43
N ASP A 645 6.81 5.40 33.91
CA ASP A 645 6.70 6.40 32.85
C ASP A 645 7.44 5.91 31.59
N ASP A 646 6.63 5.55 30.60
CA ASP A 646 7.00 5.27 29.20
C ASP A 646 8.12 4.24 29.02
N PHE A 647 8.22 3.25 29.92
CA PHE A 647 9.29 2.23 29.90
C PHE A 647 10.70 2.84 29.82
N LYS A 648 10.87 4.00 30.47
CA LYS A 648 12.15 4.71 30.64
C LYS A 648 12.51 4.84 32.12
N ILE A 649 11.52 5.14 32.95
CA ILE A 649 11.69 5.41 34.38
C ILE A 649 10.60 4.67 35.16
N THR A 650 10.98 4.01 36.25
CA THR A 650 10.05 3.47 37.25
C THR A 650 10.42 3.98 38.63
N GLU A 651 9.45 4.55 39.33
CA GLU A 651 9.58 5.05 40.68
C GLU A 651 8.84 4.11 41.63
N PHE A 652 9.52 3.62 42.66
CA PHE A 652 8.99 2.72 43.68
C PHE A 652 8.92 3.46 45.01
N TYR A 653 7.82 3.27 45.72
CA TYR A 653 7.52 3.90 46.99
C TYR A 653 7.17 2.85 48.02
N TYR A 654 7.88 2.82 49.14
CA TYR A 654 7.60 1.92 50.25
C TYR A 654 8.20 2.44 51.55
N LYS A 655 7.42 2.40 52.65
CA LYS A 655 7.85 2.86 54.00
C LYS A 655 8.48 4.26 53.99
N GLY A 656 7.88 5.20 53.26
CA GLY A 656 8.37 6.58 53.13
C GLY A 656 9.62 6.76 52.27
N LYS A 657 10.17 5.70 51.67
CA LYS A 657 11.36 5.75 50.81
C LYS A 657 10.97 5.70 49.34
N LYS A 658 11.73 6.43 48.51
CA LYS A 658 11.64 6.42 47.04
C LYS A 658 12.87 5.76 46.42
N ARG A 659 12.66 4.79 45.52
CA ARG A 659 13.71 4.17 44.68
C ARG A 659 13.38 4.42 43.21
N ILE A 660 14.36 4.80 42.40
CA ILE A 660 14.14 5.03 40.96
C ILE A 660 14.97 4.04 40.15
N PHE A 661 14.32 3.33 39.22
CA PHE A 661 14.95 2.50 38.21
C PHE A 661 14.86 3.21 36.85
N LYS A 662 15.98 3.33 36.13
CA LYS A 662 16.04 4.01 34.83
C LYS A 662 16.79 3.17 33.81
N THR A 663 16.33 3.18 32.57
CA THR A 663 17.04 2.63 31.41
C THR A 663 17.62 3.76 30.55
N LYS A 664 18.70 3.47 29.81
CA LYS A 664 19.37 4.48 28.95
C LYS A 664 18.48 4.98 27.80
N LYS A 665 17.57 4.12 27.34
CA LYS A 665 16.61 4.37 26.27
C LYS A 665 15.32 3.63 26.65
N GLN A 666 14.22 4.01 26.00
CA GLN A 666 12.97 3.26 26.13
C GLN A 666 13.21 1.78 25.80
N ASP A 667 12.80 0.90 26.71
CA ASP A 667 12.89 -0.55 26.52
C ASP A 667 11.56 -1.21 26.89
N LYS A 668 10.75 -1.49 25.85
CA LYS A 668 9.47 -2.17 25.99
C LYS A 668 9.57 -3.69 25.93
N GLY A 669 10.78 -4.28 25.92
CA GLY A 669 10.95 -5.73 26.05
C GLY A 669 11.05 -6.56 24.77
N HIS A 670 10.90 -6.00 23.56
CA HIS A 670 10.93 -6.76 22.29
C HIS A 670 12.15 -7.69 22.14
N SER A 671 13.35 -7.22 22.50
CA SER A 671 14.55 -8.05 22.40
C SER A 671 14.50 -9.25 23.36
N LYS A 672 13.98 -9.03 24.58
CA LYS A 672 13.90 -10.06 25.63
C LYS A 672 12.79 -11.06 25.34
N GLU A 673 11.68 -10.59 24.76
CA GLU A 673 10.58 -11.39 24.25
C GLU A 673 11.08 -12.40 23.20
N ILE A 674 11.71 -11.93 22.12
CA ILE A 674 12.27 -12.80 21.07
C ILE A 674 13.29 -13.80 21.66
N SER A 675 14.17 -13.34 22.54
CA SER A 675 15.16 -14.22 23.19
C SER A 675 14.49 -15.29 24.06
N ALA A 676 13.43 -14.96 24.80
CA ALA A 676 12.69 -15.93 25.61
C ALA A 676 12.00 -17.00 24.77
N PHE A 677 11.46 -16.62 23.61
CA PHE A 677 10.87 -17.58 22.67
C PHE A 677 11.90 -18.54 22.09
N ILE A 678 13.01 -18.01 21.56
CA ILE A 678 14.11 -18.83 21.04
C ILE A 678 14.65 -19.77 22.11
N GLU A 679 14.85 -19.26 23.33
CA GLU A 679 15.33 -20.06 24.46
C GLU A 679 14.39 -21.23 24.80
N SER A 680 13.07 -21.01 24.72
CA SER A 680 12.07 -22.03 25.02
C SER A 680 12.08 -23.14 23.98
N ILE A 681 12.22 -22.79 22.69
CA ILE A 681 12.38 -23.76 21.60
C ILE A 681 13.64 -24.58 21.81
N VAL A 682 14.78 -23.92 22.01
CA VAL A 682 16.11 -24.55 22.12
C VAL A 682 16.19 -25.50 23.31
N LYS A 683 15.59 -25.13 24.45
CA LYS A 683 15.63 -25.94 25.68
C LYS A 683 14.49 -26.95 25.78
N GLY A 684 13.55 -26.99 24.82
CA GLY A 684 12.33 -27.80 24.92
C GLY A 684 11.51 -27.47 26.17
N LYS A 685 11.46 -26.19 26.56
CA LYS A 685 10.77 -25.71 27.77
C LYS A 685 9.35 -25.26 27.45
N ASN A 686 8.55 -25.11 28.51
CA ASN A 686 7.24 -24.47 28.45
C ASN A 686 7.32 -23.09 27.76
N PRO A 687 6.26 -22.68 27.05
CA PRO A 687 6.21 -21.36 26.42
C PRO A 687 6.36 -20.24 27.46
N PRO A 688 6.92 -19.06 27.08
CA PRO A 688 7.07 -17.94 28.01
C PRO A 688 5.74 -17.36 28.53
N LEU A 689 4.62 -17.67 27.87
CA LEU A 689 3.25 -17.38 28.29
C LEU A 689 2.46 -18.68 28.28
N SER A 690 1.61 -18.88 29.27
CA SER A 690 0.61 -19.95 29.25
C SER A 690 -0.47 -19.69 28.20
N TRP A 691 -1.19 -20.74 27.82
CA TRP A 691 -2.33 -20.60 26.91
C TRP A 691 -3.43 -19.73 27.51
N GLU A 692 -3.70 -19.91 28.80
CA GLU A 692 -4.74 -19.20 29.55
C GLU A 692 -4.50 -17.68 29.55
N GLU A 693 -3.24 -17.25 29.75
CA GLU A 693 -2.84 -15.84 29.63
C GLU A 693 -3.10 -15.29 28.21
N ILE A 694 -2.68 -16.04 27.18
CA ILE A 694 -2.89 -15.64 25.77
C ILE A 694 -4.38 -15.51 25.45
N GLU A 695 -5.17 -16.52 25.81
CA GLU A 695 -6.60 -16.60 25.55
C GLU A 695 -7.35 -15.48 26.27
N LYS A 696 -7.10 -15.30 27.57
CA LYS A 696 -7.81 -14.30 28.39
C LYS A 696 -7.48 -12.88 27.96
N ALA A 697 -6.20 -12.56 27.72
CA ALA A 697 -5.82 -11.23 27.23
C ALA A 697 -6.42 -10.92 25.85
N THR A 698 -6.54 -11.92 24.97
CA THR A 698 -7.18 -11.76 23.65
C THR A 698 -8.69 -11.60 23.79
N LYS A 699 -9.37 -12.54 24.47
CA LYS A 699 -10.83 -12.54 24.68
C LYS A 699 -11.29 -11.25 25.38
N ALA A 700 -10.50 -10.72 26.31
CA ALA A 700 -10.78 -9.45 26.96
C ALA A 700 -11.09 -8.32 25.98
N THR A 701 -10.38 -8.25 24.85
CA THR A 701 -10.62 -7.19 23.85
C THR A 701 -11.96 -7.32 23.13
N PHE A 702 -12.45 -8.55 22.92
CA PHE A 702 -13.78 -8.80 22.38
C PHE A 702 -14.86 -8.42 23.40
N LEU A 703 -14.66 -8.76 24.68
CA LEU A 703 -15.58 -8.40 25.75
C LEU A 703 -15.63 -6.87 26.00
N VAL A 704 -14.54 -6.13 25.72
CA VAL A 704 -14.58 -4.66 25.70
C VAL A 704 -15.57 -4.17 24.66
N HIS A 705 -15.52 -4.68 23.43
CA HIS A 705 -16.48 -4.30 22.38
C HIS A 705 -17.92 -4.66 22.76
N GLU A 706 -18.12 -5.83 23.36
CA GLU A 706 -19.42 -6.26 23.85
C GLU A 706 -19.95 -5.31 24.94
N SER A 707 -19.10 -4.93 25.91
CA SER A 707 -19.46 -3.99 26.97
C SER A 707 -19.82 -2.62 26.41
N LEU A 708 -19.05 -2.09 25.44
CA LEU A 708 -19.37 -0.82 24.78
C LEU A 708 -20.72 -0.87 24.06
N LYS A 709 -21.05 -2.02 23.46
CA LYS A 709 -22.32 -2.21 22.74
C LYS A 709 -23.52 -2.34 23.69
N LYS A 710 -23.36 -3.07 24.81
CA LYS A 710 -24.45 -3.35 25.77
C LYS A 710 -24.59 -2.29 26.87
N GLY A 711 -23.54 -1.51 27.15
CA GLY A 711 -23.51 -0.51 28.21
C GLY A 711 -23.50 -1.10 29.64
N ILE A 712 -23.08 -2.36 29.80
CA ILE A 712 -23.06 -3.07 31.09
C ILE A 712 -21.74 -3.81 31.30
N PRO A 713 -21.38 -4.19 32.54
CA PRO A 713 -20.27 -5.09 32.81
C PRO A 713 -20.47 -6.47 32.16
N ILE A 714 -19.38 -7.03 31.63
CA ILE A 714 -19.31 -8.36 31.00
C ILE A 714 -18.34 -9.23 31.80
N TYR A 715 -18.65 -10.51 31.97
CA TYR A 715 -17.84 -11.48 32.71
C TYR A 715 -17.34 -12.56 31.74
N PHE A 716 -16.18 -13.16 32.04
CA PHE A 716 -15.45 -14.04 31.13
C PHE A 716 -16.07 -15.42 30.89
#